data_AF-A0A6G0V283-F1
#
_entry.id   AF-A0A6G0V283-F1
#
_cell.length_a   1.000
_cell.length_b   1.000
_cell.length_c   1.000
_cell.angle_alpha   90.00
_cell.angle_beta   90.00
_cell.angle_gamma   90.00
#
_symmetry.space_group_name_H-M   'P 1'
#
loop_
_entity.id
_entity.type
_entity.pdbx_description
1 polymer ?
#
loop_
_entity_poly.entity_id
_entity_poly.type
_entity_poly.pdbx_seq_one_letter_code
_entity_poly.pdbx_strand_id
1 'polypeptide(L)'
;MARDRSKSRKSHSRRRTESDEDSSPRSRSRRSRENSVIVLDSDESQNASGSSPVKSFETEAVTITSFDSYYKILLGYLMEQHWLATETAAPLLSLQHDHCRCPFLLIDDVNEAYPNRLCVDNIFDDIVLMHLAAAFYVKKKKFYTAYNLQLAIINTFSKETLQKEKDSNWYIPLLGVFCSDLILLAKKSEEQDRDLDPEPYMEDVANVIMGLYRQCVADNRTDLQASKKVAIVTLTVRLFKLYFETNKMALLKPLIRAVDYLNPCFLTLISLSDLVAFNYFLGKKAIFDGDMQTANKALEHAFLHCPDRFRSNKRNILIYWLPVKMCLGCVPSANVLKEFDLVEFDPIVEGVNHGDIETYRRGLARHSHFFMRSGIFLILEKLISLTYLALLKQLVEILNDGSFHIKLEPFLHCLKTAGEEIADLDEAGNIVAGLISDGKVKGYISQSHQTIVLTSQSPNRLTLLKELGIDPLVVVSGFEENLPKTLPPAEFVEETAKGKALEVADVLNKNKTDYDVIIACDTVVVIDDEIIGKPADSDDALRILKKLNNRWHSVFSGVTLIDKKQQMEKFNVETKIKFGDFPIEVYKEYIKSGEHMNRAGAYGIQHRASAFVESVNGCYFNIVGIPIHEVVKRMRKLLLPKV
;
A
#
# COMPACT_ATOMS: atom_id res chain seq x y z
N MET A 1 -68.66 1.85 1.21
CA MET A 1 -69.39 1.02 2.20
C MET A 1 -68.87 -0.40 2.06
N ALA A 2 -67.86 -0.76 2.85
CA ALA A 2 -67.95 -1.58 4.08
C ALA A 2 -67.99 -3.09 3.73
N ARG A 3 -67.23 -4.02 4.31
CA ARG A 3 -66.11 -4.12 5.28
C ARG A 3 -65.76 -5.63 5.26
N ASP A 4 -64.49 -6.04 5.17
CA ASP A 4 -63.66 -6.57 6.30
C ASP A 4 -64.28 -7.77 7.07
N ARG A 5 -63.59 -8.84 7.49
CA ARG A 5 -62.17 -9.22 7.55
C ARG A 5 -62.03 -10.65 8.12
N SER A 6 -60.88 -11.29 7.84
CA SER A 6 -60.11 -12.24 8.67
C SER A 6 -60.37 -13.76 8.63
N LYS A 7 -59.32 -14.50 8.20
CA LYS A 7 -59.03 -15.94 8.35
C LYS A 7 -57.81 -16.06 9.30
N SER A 8 -57.82 -16.88 10.37
CA SER A 8 -57.47 -18.33 10.46
C SER A 8 -56.01 -18.63 10.03
N ARG A 9 -55.15 -19.42 10.69
CA ARG A 9 -55.28 -20.48 11.74
C ARG A 9 -53.87 -20.92 12.23
N LYS A 10 -53.83 -21.33 13.51
CA LYS A 10 -53.17 -22.49 14.18
C LYS A 10 -51.94 -23.24 13.60
N SER A 11 -50.90 -23.27 14.44
CA SER A 11 -50.10 -24.41 14.99
C SER A 11 -49.98 -25.77 14.28
N HIS A 12 -48.74 -26.32 14.24
CA HIS A 12 -48.41 -27.73 14.52
C HIS A 12 -46.92 -27.95 14.89
N SER A 13 -46.69 -28.90 15.80
CA SER A 13 -45.41 -29.32 16.42
C SER A 13 -44.78 -30.57 15.78
N ARG A 14 -43.45 -30.77 15.93
CA ARG A 14 -42.71 -32.06 16.22
C ARG A 14 -41.18 -31.79 16.08
N ARG A 15 -40.34 -31.84 17.12
CA ARG A 15 -39.70 -32.93 17.93
C ARG A 15 -38.41 -33.56 17.32
N ARG A 16 -37.38 -33.71 18.19
CA ARG A 16 -36.10 -34.49 18.16
C ARG A 16 -34.87 -33.71 17.66
N THR A 17 -33.67 -33.75 18.27
CA THR A 17 -33.02 -34.70 19.20
C THR A 17 -31.87 -34.02 19.97
N GLU A 18 -31.52 -34.57 21.15
CA GLU A 18 -30.34 -34.27 21.97
C GLU A 18 -29.03 -34.70 21.30
N SER A 19 -27.95 -33.97 21.57
CA SER A 19 -26.61 -34.52 21.82
C SER A 19 -25.76 -33.47 22.55
N ASP A 20 -25.16 -33.92 23.66
CA ASP A 20 -24.27 -33.22 24.57
C ASP A 20 -23.06 -32.53 23.91
N GLU A 21 -22.59 -31.42 24.48
CA GLU A 21 -21.18 -31.20 24.87
C GLU A 21 -20.94 -29.77 25.42
N ASP A 22 -20.41 -29.75 26.66
CA ASP A 22 -19.61 -28.73 27.34
C ASP A 22 -20.02 -27.23 27.33
N SER A 23 -20.76 -26.90 28.39
CA SER A 23 -20.75 -25.58 29.01
C SER A 23 -19.40 -25.30 29.71
N SER A 24 -18.57 -24.44 29.13
CA SER A 24 -17.60 -23.65 29.89
C SER A 24 -17.85 -22.15 29.68
N PRO A 25 -17.81 -21.32 30.75
CA PRO A 25 -18.14 -19.91 30.65
C PRO A 25 -17.00 -19.18 29.92
N ARG A 26 -17.35 -18.47 28.84
CA ARG A 26 -16.46 -17.55 28.13
C ARG A 26 -16.00 -16.44 29.08
N SER A 27 -14.85 -16.64 29.71
CA SER A 27 -14.13 -15.61 30.45
C SER A 27 -13.74 -14.48 29.48
N ARG A 28 -14.49 -13.38 29.50
CA ARG A 28 -14.08 -12.12 28.85
C ARG A 28 -12.91 -11.52 29.62
N SER A 29 -11.71 -11.99 29.32
CA SER A 29 -10.46 -11.33 29.73
C SER A 29 -10.33 -10.01 28.95
N ARG A 30 -10.90 -8.92 29.46
CA ARG A 30 -10.47 -7.55 29.07
C ARG A 30 -9.04 -7.37 29.59
N ARG A 31 -8.06 -7.68 28.75
CA ARG A 31 -6.63 -7.47 29.02
C ARG A 31 -6.39 -5.97 29.23
N SER A 32 -5.69 -5.61 30.30
CA SER A 32 -5.23 -4.26 30.58
C SER A 32 -4.37 -3.73 29.43
N ARG A 33 -4.96 -2.87 28.59
CA ARG A 33 -4.27 -2.07 27.59
C ARG A 33 -3.87 -0.73 28.23
N GLU A 34 -3.04 -0.77 29.25
CA GLU A 34 -2.33 0.42 29.72
C GLU A 34 -1.01 0.54 28.95
N ASN A 35 -0.61 1.77 28.60
CA ASN A 35 0.63 2.17 27.91
C ASN A 35 0.57 2.42 26.38
N SER A 36 -0.55 2.89 25.82
CA SER A 36 -0.54 3.42 24.44
C SER A 36 -1.32 4.74 24.27
N VAL A 37 -1.23 5.63 25.25
CA VAL A 37 -1.80 6.98 25.15
C VAL A 37 -0.66 7.97 25.04
N ILE A 38 -0.66 8.76 23.96
CA ILE A 38 0.21 9.93 23.86
C ILE A 38 -0.22 10.91 24.96
N VAL A 39 0.67 11.15 25.92
CA VAL A 39 0.48 12.13 27.00
C VAL A 39 1.22 13.38 26.59
N LEU A 40 0.52 14.30 25.96
CA LEU A 40 1.01 15.65 25.71
C LEU A 40 0.21 16.53 26.67
N ASP A 41 0.75 16.74 27.87
CA ASP A 41 0.16 17.64 28.87
C ASP A 41 -0.05 19.02 28.23
N SER A 42 -1.22 19.59 28.46
CA SER A 42 -1.67 20.88 27.94
C SER A 42 -0.90 22.07 28.52
N ASP A 43 -0.09 21.86 29.55
CA ASP A 43 0.28 22.94 30.48
C ASP A 43 1.55 23.71 30.11
N GLU A 44 2.26 23.39 29.02
CA GLU A 44 3.53 24.10 28.70
C GLU A 44 3.77 24.33 27.19
N SER A 45 2.74 24.79 26.46
CA SER A 45 2.87 25.18 25.04
C SER A 45 2.98 26.69 24.79
N GLN A 46 3.62 27.43 25.69
CA GLN A 46 4.18 28.76 25.38
C GLN A 46 5.68 28.72 25.59
N ASN A 47 6.44 28.27 24.59
CA ASN A 47 7.82 28.67 24.30
C ASN A 47 8.41 27.77 23.19
N ALA A 48 7.95 27.96 21.96
CA ALA A 48 8.71 27.60 20.77
C ALA A 48 8.35 28.60 19.65
N SER A 49 9.32 29.43 19.30
CA SER A 49 9.25 30.62 18.46
C SER A 49 8.89 30.36 16.99
N GLY A 50 8.06 31.25 16.41
CA GLY A 50 7.76 31.33 14.97
C GLY A 50 6.83 32.50 14.59
N SER A 51 7.32 33.73 14.70
CA SER A 51 6.88 34.98 14.03
C SER A 51 5.39 35.23 13.70
N SER A 52 4.71 35.99 14.56
CA SER A 52 3.75 37.07 14.21
C SER A 52 3.52 37.97 15.44
N PRO A 53 3.34 39.30 15.32
CA PRO A 53 3.48 40.22 16.44
C PRO A 53 2.16 40.37 17.20
N VAL A 54 1.99 39.63 18.29
CA VAL A 54 0.97 39.94 19.31
C VAL A 54 1.66 39.89 20.66
N LYS A 55 1.58 41.00 21.39
CA LYS A 55 2.26 41.26 22.66
C LYS A 55 2.14 40.06 23.61
N SER A 56 3.29 39.50 23.97
CA SER A 56 3.47 38.52 25.02
C SER A 56 3.05 39.12 26.36
N PHE A 57 1.93 38.65 26.92
CA PHE A 57 1.70 38.73 28.35
C PHE A 57 2.49 37.60 29.01
N GLU A 58 3.56 37.94 29.71
CA GLU A 58 4.33 37.01 30.54
C GLU A 58 3.40 36.44 31.63
N THR A 59 3.21 35.12 31.65
CA THR A 59 2.47 34.41 32.70
C THR A 59 3.39 34.22 33.90
N GLU A 60 3.32 35.14 34.87
CA GLU A 60 3.88 34.91 36.21
C GLU A 60 3.26 33.64 36.82
N ALA A 61 4.06 32.80 37.47
CA ALA A 61 3.59 31.60 38.15
C ALA A 61 2.62 31.98 39.28
N VAL A 62 1.32 31.88 39.00
CA VAL A 62 0.26 32.26 39.93
C VAL A 62 0.23 31.28 41.09
N THR A 63 0.71 31.71 42.26
CA THR A 63 0.70 30.90 43.48
C THR A 63 -0.69 30.93 44.12
N ILE A 64 -1.35 29.77 44.15
CA ILE A 64 -2.68 29.62 44.76
C ILE A 64 -2.52 29.50 46.28
N THR A 65 -2.82 30.57 47.02
CA THR A 65 -2.62 30.62 48.48
C THR A 65 -3.90 30.46 49.31
N SER A 66 -5.08 30.65 48.73
CA SER A 66 -6.38 30.53 49.40
C SER A 66 -7.51 30.23 48.42
N PHE A 67 -8.70 29.83 48.93
CA PHE A 67 -9.91 29.68 48.13
C PHE A 67 -10.28 30.98 47.40
N ASP A 68 -10.30 32.11 48.09
CA ASP A 68 -10.65 33.41 47.49
C ASP A 68 -9.66 33.83 46.39
N SER A 69 -8.37 33.51 46.57
CA SER A 69 -7.34 33.77 45.57
C SER A 69 -7.61 32.94 44.31
N TYR A 70 -7.76 31.62 44.46
CA TYR A 70 -8.10 30.72 43.36
C TYR A 70 -9.36 31.16 42.62
N TYR A 71 -10.43 31.43 43.37
CA TYR A 71 -11.74 31.77 42.82
C TYR A 71 -11.72 33.11 42.08
N LYS A 72 -11.04 34.13 42.61
CA LYS A 72 -10.88 35.43 41.94
C LYS A 72 -10.06 35.34 40.66
N ILE A 73 -8.96 34.55 40.66
CA ILE A 73 -8.12 34.35 39.49
C ILE A 73 -8.92 33.67 38.38
N LEU A 74 -9.59 32.56 38.71
CA LEU A 74 -10.37 31.78 37.76
C LEU A 74 -11.53 32.60 37.16
N LEU A 75 -12.32 33.25 38.01
CA LEU A 75 -13.41 34.11 37.52
C LEU A 75 -12.89 35.31 36.74
N GLY A 76 -11.77 35.92 37.15
CA GLY A 76 -11.15 37.03 36.43
C GLY A 76 -10.92 36.67 34.97
N TYR A 77 -10.30 35.52 34.72
CA TYR A 77 -10.08 35.02 33.35
C TYR A 77 -11.37 34.68 32.61
N LEU A 78 -12.35 34.05 33.26
CA LEU A 78 -13.62 33.69 32.62
C LEU A 78 -14.49 34.92 32.30
N MET A 79 -14.37 35.99 33.07
CA MET A 79 -15.09 37.25 32.83
C MET A 79 -14.54 38.05 31.64
N GLU A 80 -13.30 37.81 31.22
CA GLU A 80 -12.73 38.45 30.03
C GLU A 80 -13.37 37.95 28.72
N GLN A 81 -14.02 36.78 28.73
CA GLN A 81 -14.71 36.18 27.57
C GLN A 81 -13.83 36.10 26.31
N HIS A 82 -12.53 35.84 26.51
CA HIS A 82 -11.54 35.77 25.45
C HIS A 82 -10.91 34.37 25.39
N TRP A 83 -10.52 33.92 24.19
CA TRP A 83 -9.97 32.59 23.97
C TRP A 83 -8.73 32.32 24.84
N LEU A 84 -7.74 33.22 24.80
CA LEU A 84 -6.48 33.05 25.51
C LEU A 84 -6.65 33.01 27.04
N ALA A 85 -7.54 33.86 27.58
CA ALA A 85 -7.85 33.86 29.01
C ALA A 85 -8.52 32.56 29.44
N THR A 86 -9.36 31.99 28.57
CA THR A 86 -10.02 30.71 28.84
C THR A 86 -9.04 29.54 28.74
N GLU A 87 -8.08 29.60 27.82
CA GLU A 87 -7.00 28.63 27.71
C GLU A 87 -6.14 28.60 28.99
N THR A 88 -5.87 29.75 29.60
CA THR A 88 -5.18 29.82 30.91
C THR A 88 -6.08 29.40 32.08
N ALA A 89 -7.39 29.61 31.98
CA ALA A 89 -8.36 29.19 33.00
C ALA A 89 -8.66 27.68 32.97
N ALA A 90 -8.57 27.03 31.81
CA ALA A 90 -9.01 25.64 31.64
C ALA A 90 -8.28 24.64 32.55
N PRO A 91 -6.94 24.70 32.72
CA PRO A 91 -6.22 23.83 33.65
C PRO A 91 -6.68 24.00 35.11
N LEU A 92 -7.06 25.20 35.51
CA LEU A 92 -7.60 25.45 36.86
C LEU A 92 -8.94 24.74 37.09
N LEU A 93 -9.67 24.38 36.04
CA LEU A 93 -10.87 23.54 36.10
C LEU A 93 -10.61 22.07 35.72
N SER A 94 -9.35 21.64 35.73
CA SER A 94 -8.99 20.24 35.48
C SER A 94 -8.67 19.46 36.75
N LEU A 95 -9.21 18.25 36.87
CA LEU A 95 -8.88 17.30 37.95
C LEU A 95 -7.42 16.81 37.91
N GLN A 96 -6.68 17.12 36.85
CA GLN A 96 -5.28 16.74 36.67
C GLN A 96 -4.30 17.84 37.10
N HIS A 97 -4.78 19.06 37.35
CA HIS A 97 -3.94 20.19 37.72
C HIS A 97 -3.55 20.17 39.20
N ASP A 98 -2.45 20.87 39.54
CA ASP A 98 -1.87 20.88 40.88
C ASP A 98 -2.79 21.44 41.98
N HIS A 99 -3.79 22.24 41.62
CA HIS A 99 -4.75 22.80 42.57
C HIS A 99 -5.55 21.70 43.30
N CYS A 100 -5.74 20.53 42.68
CA CYS A 100 -6.37 19.37 43.31
C CYS A 100 -5.54 18.77 44.46
N ARG A 101 -4.27 19.19 44.62
CA ARG A 101 -3.41 18.81 45.74
C ARG A 101 -3.58 19.73 46.95
N CYS A 102 -4.15 20.92 46.76
CA CYS A 102 -4.35 21.92 47.81
C CYS A 102 -5.48 21.49 48.79
N PRO A 103 -5.18 21.20 50.07
CA PRO A 103 -6.18 20.71 51.02
C PRO A 103 -7.37 21.65 51.22
N PHE A 104 -7.15 22.97 51.13
CA PHE A 104 -8.17 23.99 51.33
C PHE A 104 -9.13 24.16 50.14
N LEU A 105 -8.88 23.52 49.00
CA LEU A 105 -9.79 23.51 47.84
C LEU A 105 -10.63 22.22 47.76
N LEU A 106 -10.30 21.22 48.57
CA LEU A 106 -10.94 19.91 48.55
C LEU A 106 -12.12 19.91 49.52
N ILE A 107 -13.23 20.46 49.05
CA ILE A 107 -14.44 20.72 49.83
C ILE A 107 -15.64 20.10 49.11
N ASP A 108 -16.55 19.45 49.83
CA ASP A 108 -17.80 18.91 49.27
C ASP A 108 -18.87 19.99 49.05
N ASP A 109 -19.14 20.81 50.07
CA ASP A 109 -20.03 21.97 49.99
C ASP A 109 -19.26 23.26 50.29
N VAL A 110 -18.91 23.96 49.22
CA VAL A 110 -18.19 25.23 49.28
C VAL A 110 -19.03 26.33 49.93
N ASN A 111 -20.36 26.29 49.80
CA ASN A 111 -21.24 27.29 50.42
C ASN A 111 -21.32 27.10 51.93
N GLU A 112 -21.24 25.86 52.42
CA GLU A 112 -21.14 25.58 53.85
C GLU A 112 -19.77 25.97 54.42
N ALA A 113 -18.69 25.65 53.70
CA ALA A 113 -17.33 25.96 54.14
C ALA A 113 -16.98 27.45 54.07
N TYR A 114 -17.52 28.18 53.09
CA TYR A 114 -17.30 29.61 52.86
C TYR A 114 -18.63 30.36 52.63
N PRO A 115 -19.45 30.55 53.69
CA PRO A 115 -20.77 31.16 53.57
C PRO A 115 -20.73 32.64 53.13
N ASN A 116 -19.60 33.32 53.32
CA ASN A 116 -19.39 34.72 52.93
C ASN A 116 -18.59 34.87 51.63
N ARG A 117 -18.49 33.82 50.81
CA ARG A 117 -17.78 33.89 49.52
C ARG A 117 -18.45 34.89 48.58
N LEU A 118 -17.66 35.37 47.61
CA LEU A 118 -18.19 36.19 46.52
C LEU A 118 -19.09 35.31 45.63
N CYS A 119 -20.41 35.43 45.76
CA CYS A 119 -21.34 34.76 44.85
C CYS A 119 -21.53 35.62 43.60
N VAL A 120 -21.23 35.05 42.43
CA VAL A 120 -21.51 35.68 41.14
C VAL A 120 -22.63 34.88 40.49
N ASP A 121 -23.74 35.54 40.11
CA ASP A 121 -24.85 34.91 39.37
C ASP A 121 -24.41 34.56 37.94
N ASN A 122 -23.59 33.53 37.82
CA ASN A 122 -23.04 33.03 36.57
C ASN A 122 -22.97 31.50 36.62
N ILE A 123 -23.26 30.85 35.50
CA ILE A 123 -23.20 29.39 35.34
C ILE A 123 -21.82 28.81 35.69
N PHE A 124 -20.76 29.61 35.54
CA PHE A 124 -19.41 29.19 35.85
C PHE A 124 -19.20 29.06 37.36
N ASP A 125 -19.96 29.80 38.19
CA ASP A 125 -19.94 29.60 39.63
C ASP A 125 -20.34 28.16 39.98
N ASP A 126 -21.52 27.73 39.52
CA ASP A 126 -22.00 26.35 39.71
C ASP A 126 -20.99 25.31 39.22
N ILE A 127 -20.35 25.56 38.07
CA ILE A 127 -19.30 24.68 37.53
C ILE A 127 -18.09 24.60 38.47
N VAL A 128 -17.61 25.72 39.01
CA VAL A 128 -16.49 25.72 39.96
C VAL A 128 -16.85 24.93 41.21
N LEU A 129 -18.06 25.12 41.77
CA LEU A 129 -18.48 24.41 42.98
C LEU A 129 -18.55 22.90 42.73
N MET A 130 -19.18 22.48 41.63
CA MET A 130 -19.25 21.06 41.25
C MET A 130 -17.86 20.46 41.01
N HIS A 131 -16.93 21.24 40.44
CA HIS A 131 -15.56 20.81 40.19
C HIS A 131 -14.77 20.58 41.48
N LEU A 132 -14.85 21.50 42.43
CA LEU A 132 -14.19 21.36 43.74
C LEU A 132 -14.78 20.18 44.54
N ALA A 133 -16.10 20.01 44.49
CA ALA A 133 -16.77 18.83 45.05
C ALA A 133 -16.28 17.54 44.38
N ALA A 134 -16.16 17.51 43.06
CA ALA A 134 -15.61 16.37 42.33
C ALA A 134 -14.17 16.07 42.78
N ALA A 135 -13.30 17.08 42.88
CA ALA A 135 -11.92 16.93 43.36
C ALA A 135 -11.86 16.36 44.78
N PHE A 136 -12.75 16.79 45.68
CA PHE A 136 -12.90 16.21 47.02
C PHE A 136 -13.24 14.72 46.99
N TYR A 137 -14.22 14.32 46.17
CA TYR A 137 -14.62 12.91 46.04
C TYR A 137 -13.55 12.05 45.38
N VAL A 138 -12.79 12.59 44.42
CA VAL A 138 -11.59 11.93 43.85
C VAL A 138 -10.58 11.62 44.95
N LYS A 139 -10.28 12.58 45.84
CA LYS A 139 -9.37 12.36 46.97
C LYS A 139 -9.89 11.31 47.95
N LYS A 140 -11.21 11.26 48.16
CA LYS A 140 -11.86 10.21 48.99
C LYS A 140 -12.03 8.86 48.28
N LYS A 141 -11.50 8.70 47.05
CA LYS A 141 -11.63 7.47 46.23
C LYS A 141 -13.09 7.05 45.98
N LYS A 142 -13.99 8.03 45.87
CA LYS A 142 -15.39 7.82 45.47
C LYS A 142 -15.56 8.26 44.00
N PHE A 143 -15.03 7.47 43.07
CA PHE A 143 -14.95 7.87 41.66
C PHE A 143 -16.32 7.96 40.97
N TYR A 144 -17.27 7.10 41.32
CA TYR A 144 -18.65 7.16 40.78
C TYR A 144 -19.36 8.49 41.10
N THR A 145 -19.24 8.97 42.34
CA THR A 145 -19.83 10.27 42.73
C THR A 145 -19.16 11.42 41.99
N ALA A 146 -17.83 11.41 41.88
CA ALA A 146 -17.09 12.41 41.10
C ALA A 146 -17.46 12.36 39.61
N TYR A 147 -17.65 11.16 39.04
CA TYR A 147 -18.09 10.95 37.66
C TYR A 147 -19.46 11.59 37.40
N ASN A 148 -20.43 11.39 38.29
CA ASN A 148 -21.76 12.00 38.16
C ASN A 148 -21.73 13.53 38.28
N LEU A 149 -20.87 14.09 39.15
CA LEU A 149 -20.66 15.53 39.23
C LEU A 149 -20.03 16.08 37.94
N GLN A 150 -19.05 15.38 37.38
CA GLN A 150 -18.44 15.77 36.11
C GLN A 150 -19.44 15.70 34.93
N LEU A 151 -20.31 14.70 34.95
CA LEU A 151 -21.40 14.60 33.97
C LEU A 151 -22.39 15.76 34.12
N ALA A 152 -22.71 16.17 35.35
CA ALA A 152 -23.53 17.34 35.63
C ALA A 152 -22.87 18.63 35.11
N ILE A 153 -21.55 18.82 35.32
CA ILE A 153 -20.78 19.95 34.75
C ILE A 153 -20.94 20.01 33.23
N ILE A 154 -20.73 18.89 32.54
CA ILE A 154 -20.83 18.83 31.07
C ILE A 154 -22.26 19.11 30.59
N ASN A 155 -23.27 18.60 31.28
CA ASN A 155 -24.67 18.82 30.91
C ASN A 155 -25.08 20.29 31.12
N THR A 156 -24.68 20.89 32.24
CA THR A 156 -24.91 22.33 32.52
C THR A 156 -24.19 23.18 31.48
N PHE A 157 -22.91 22.92 31.22
CA PHE A 157 -22.13 23.63 30.21
C PHE A 157 -22.72 23.48 28.80
N SER A 158 -23.16 22.28 28.42
CA SER A 158 -23.75 22.05 27.10
C SER A 158 -25.05 22.83 26.92
N LYS A 159 -25.94 22.79 27.92
CA LYS A 159 -27.26 23.43 27.84
C LYS A 159 -27.18 24.94 27.96
N GLU A 160 -26.35 25.44 28.87
CA GLU A 160 -26.34 26.85 29.25
C GLU A 160 -25.30 27.66 28.47
N THR A 161 -24.17 27.07 28.07
CA THR A 161 -23.14 27.73 27.27
C THR A 161 -23.22 27.30 25.82
N LEU A 162 -22.96 26.02 25.53
CA LEU A 162 -22.73 25.55 24.16
C LEU A 162 -23.98 25.70 23.26
N GLN A 163 -25.19 25.63 23.80
CA GLN A 163 -26.44 25.81 23.04
C GLN A 163 -26.91 27.27 22.97
N LYS A 164 -26.74 28.06 24.04
CA LYS A 164 -27.26 29.44 24.11
C LYS A 164 -26.32 30.47 23.50
N GLU A 165 -25.01 30.30 23.69
CA GLU A 165 -24.01 31.21 23.13
C GLU A 165 -23.84 30.97 21.62
N LYS A 166 -24.17 31.99 20.83
CA LYS A 166 -24.22 31.93 19.35
C LYS A 166 -23.23 32.84 18.64
N ASP A 167 -22.59 33.76 19.35
CA ASP A 167 -21.78 34.81 18.72
C ASP A 167 -20.29 34.69 19.05
N SER A 168 -19.90 33.74 19.91
CA SER A 168 -18.51 33.54 20.33
C SER A 168 -18.19 32.06 20.61
N ASN A 169 -16.91 31.72 20.60
CA ASN A 169 -16.40 30.38 20.91
C ASN A 169 -15.30 30.37 21.99
N TRP A 170 -15.14 31.45 22.76
CA TRP A 170 -14.08 31.59 23.77
C TRP A 170 -14.06 30.46 24.81
N TYR A 171 -15.20 29.83 25.07
CA TYR A 171 -15.38 28.75 26.06
C TYR A 171 -14.93 27.36 25.57
N ILE A 172 -14.60 27.17 24.29
CA ILE A 172 -14.25 25.86 23.72
C ILE A 172 -13.03 25.19 24.39
N PRO A 173 -11.98 25.89 24.85
CA PRO A 173 -10.88 25.26 25.60
C PRO A 173 -11.36 24.46 26.83
N LEU A 174 -12.39 24.93 27.54
CA LEU A 174 -12.98 24.23 28.69
C LEU A 174 -13.59 22.88 28.31
N LEU A 175 -14.20 22.81 27.11
CA LEU A 175 -14.85 21.59 26.62
C LEU A 175 -13.85 20.42 26.52
N GLY A 176 -12.62 20.72 26.08
CA GLY A 176 -11.54 19.72 25.98
C GLY A 176 -11.12 19.18 27.34
N VAL A 177 -11.00 20.05 28.35
CA VAL A 177 -10.68 19.68 29.73
C VAL A 177 -11.81 18.85 30.34
N PHE A 178 -13.06 19.31 30.25
CA PHE A 178 -14.19 18.60 30.84
C PHE A 178 -14.35 17.19 30.28
N CYS A 179 -14.21 17.03 28.96
CA CYS A 179 -14.24 15.72 28.32
C CYS A 179 -13.08 14.83 28.75
N SER A 180 -11.88 15.39 28.96
CA SER A 180 -10.71 14.63 29.38
C SER A 180 -10.87 14.09 30.81
N ASP A 181 -11.39 14.91 31.71
CA ASP A 181 -11.65 14.52 33.09
C ASP A 181 -12.81 13.54 33.22
N LEU A 182 -13.83 13.66 32.37
CA LEU A 182 -14.90 12.66 32.30
C LEU A 182 -14.35 11.28 31.91
N ILE A 183 -13.47 11.21 30.90
CA ILE A 183 -12.80 9.97 30.49
C ILE A 183 -11.93 9.42 31.64
N LEU A 184 -11.17 10.28 32.32
CA LEU A 184 -10.33 9.89 33.45
C LEU A 184 -11.16 9.26 34.59
N LEU A 185 -12.27 9.90 34.95
CA LEU A 185 -13.15 9.42 36.02
C LEU A 185 -13.88 8.13 35.64
N ALA A 186 -14.30 7.99 34.38
CA ALA A 186 -14.90 6.76 33.89
C ALA A 186 -13.93 5.58 34.00
N LYS A 187 -12.65 5.78 33.60
CA LYS A 187 -11.60 4.75 33.74
C LYS A 187 -11.37 4.36 35.20
N LYS A 188 -11.22 5.34 36.09
CA LYS A 188 -11.02 5.08 37.52
C LYS A 188 -12.23 4.38 38.17
N SER A 189 -13.44 4.69 37.72
CA SER A 189 -14.66 4.02 38.19
C SER A 189 -14.72 2.58 37.70
N GLU A 190 -14.44 2.33 36.42
CA GLU A 190 -14.37 0.96 35.86
C GLU A 190 -13.26 0.11 36.53
N GLU A 191 -12.14 0.72 36.89
CA GLU A 191 -11.08 0.04 37.66
C GLU A 191 -11.51 -0.29 39.09
N GLN A 192 -12.28 0.58 39.76
CA GLN A 192 -12.79 0.37 41.10
C GLN A 192 -13.89 -0.69 41.14
N ASP A 193 -14.75 -0.72 40.13
CA ASP A 193 -15.89 -1.65 40.02
C ASP A 193 -15.52 -2.94 39.29
N ARG A 194 -14.23 -3.22 39.05
CA ARG A 194 -13.76 -4.40 38.29
C ARG A 194 -14.24 -5.74 38.87
N ASP A 195 -14.49 -5.79 40.18
CA ASP A 195 -14.98 -6.98 40.90
C ASP A 195 -16.52 -7.03 41.00
N LEU A 196 -17.22 -5.96 40.62
CA LEU A 196 -18.68 -5.85 40.51
C LEU A 196 -19.07 -5.96 39.02
N ASP A 197 -20.33 -6.27 38.70
CA ASP A 197 -20.79 -6.22 37.29
C ASP A 197 -20.62 -4.79 36.76
N PRO A 198 -19.63 -4.52 35.87
CA PRO A 198 -19.22 -3.15 35.59
C PRO A 198 -20.24 -2.47 34.68
N GLU A 199 -20.71 -1.29 35.07
CA GLU A 199 -21.53 -0.44 34.21
C GLU A 199 -20.73 -0.03 32.95
N PRO A 200 -21.40 0.24 31.82
CA PRO A 200 -20.73 0.57 30.56
C PRO A 200 -20.22 2.02 30.51
N TYR A 201 -19.51 2.48 31.54
CA TYR A 201 -19.03 3.87 31.69
C TYR A 201 -18.40 4.44 30.42
N MET A 202 -17.50 3.69 29.78
CA MET A 202 -16.80 4.14 28.56
C MET A 202 -17.72 4.32 27.35
N GLU A 203 -18.79 3.54 27.25
CA GLU A 203 -19.78 3.70 26.17
C GLU A 203 -20.69 4.90 26.42
N ASP A 204 -21.08 5.11 27.68
CA ASP A 204 -21.89 6.26 28.09
C ASP A 204 -21.14 7.57 27.87
N VAL A 205 -19.86 7.63 28.27
CA VAL A 205 -18.99 8.78 27.99
C VAL A 205 -18.85 9.01 26.49
N ALA A 206 -18.67 7.97 25.68
CA ALA A 206 -18.60 8.11 24.24
C ALA A 206 -19.90 8.71 23.67
N ASN A 207 -21.07 8.30 24.17
CA ASN A 207 -22.36 8.85 23.76
C ASN A 207 -22.51 10.33 24.13
N VAL A 208 -22.09 10.73 25.34
CA VAL A 208 -22.10 12.12 25.80
C VAL A 208 -21.21 12.99 24.91
N ILE A 209 -19.96 12.56 24.68
CA ILE A 209 -19.01 13.30 23.82
C ILE A 209 -19.50 13.35 22.37
N MET A 210 -20.10 12.27 21.85
CA MET A 210 -20.74 12.28 20.52
C MET A 210 -21.92 13.26 20.45
N GLY A 211 -22.67 13.45 21.53
CA GLY A 211 -23.72 14.46 21.62
C GLY A 211 -23.17 15.87 21.45
N LEU A 212 -22.10 16.21 22.18
CA LEU A 212 -21.38 17.48 22.06
C LEU A 212 -20.80 17.67 20.65
N TYR A 213 -20.18 16.62 20.11
CA TYR A 213 -19.63 16.59 18.76
C TYR A 213 -20.67 16.91 17.68
N ARG A 214 -21.87 16.30 17.76
CA ARG A 214 -22.96 16.59 16.82
C ARG A 214 -23.42 18.04 16.89
N GLN A 215 -23.43 18.65 18.07
CA GLN A 215 -23.74 20.08 18.22
C GLN A 215 -22.69 20.96 17.52
N CYS A 216 -21.40 20.63 17.64
CA CYS A 216 -20.33 21.35 16.95
C CYS A 216 -20.35 21.16 15.43
N VAL A 217 -20.65 19.95 14.93
CA VAL A 217 -20.74 19.66 13.49
C VAL A 217 -21.96 20.32 12.84
N ALA A 218 -23.08 20.41 13.56
CA ALA A 218 -24.30 21.06 13.09
C ALA A 218 -24.17 22.59 13.01
N ASP A 219 -23.07 23.17 13.51
CA ASP A 219 -22.80 24.58 13.38
C ASP A 219 -22.51 24.95 11.92
N ASN A 220 -23.33 25.82 11.33
CA ASN A 220 -23.16 26.25 9.94
C ASN A 220 -22.27 27.49 9.80
N ARG A 221 -21.79 28.07 10.91
CA ARG A 221 -20.97 29.28 10.90
C ARG A 221 -19.56 29.00 10.34
N THR A 222 -19.06 29.97 9.59
CA THR A 222 -17.73 29.95 8.94
C THR A 222 -16.72 30.87 9.61
N ASP A 223 -17.18 31.81 10.45
CA ASP A 223 -16.30 32.72 11.18
C ASP A 223 -15.44 31.97 12.21
N LEU A 224 -14.15 32.27 12.26
CA LEU A 224 -13.19 31.56 13.11
C LEU A 224 -13.39 31.82 14.61
N GLN A 225 -13.85 33.01 14.99
CA GLN A 225 -13.99 33.45 16.39
C GLN A 225 -15.37 33.11 16.97
N ALA A 226 -16.34 32.83 16.11
CA ALA A 226 -17.66 32.40 16.54
C ALA A 226 -17.86 30.88 16.40
N SER A 227 -17.31 30.24 15.35
CA SER A 227 -17.65 28.86 14.99
C SER A 227 -17.19 27.84 16.05
N LYS A 228 -18.09 26.90 16.36
CA LYS A 228 -17.86 25.74 17.25
C LYS A 228 -17.10 24.63 16.53
N LYS A 229 -16.89 24.74 15.22
CA LYS A 229 -16.15 23.76 14.42
C LYS A 229 -14.70 23.59 14.87
N VAL A 230 -14.13 24.60 15.54
CA VAL A 230 -12.80 24.52 16.18
C VAL A 230 -12.70 23.32 17.14
N ALA A 231 -13.79 22.95 17.82
CA ALA A 231 -13.83 21.84 18.77
C ALA A 231 -13.82 20.45 18.11
N ILE A 232 -14.11 20.35 16.81
CA ILE A 232 -14.30 19.05 16.13
C ILE A 232 -13.07 18.17 16.25
N VAL A 233 -11.86 18.73 16.09
CA VAL A 233 -10.62 17.93 16.17
C VAL A 233 -10.34 17.50 17.60
N THR A 234 -10.43 18.41 18.59
CA THR A 234 -10.24 18.05 20.00
C THR A 234 -11.21 16.95 20.44
N LEU A 235 -12.50 17.08 20.11
CA LEU A 235 -13.51 16.05 20.41
C LEU A 235 -13.24 14.74 19.64
N THR A 236 -12.81 14.83 18.37
CA THR A 236 -12.42 13.65 17.57
C THR A 236 -11.28 12.89 18.23
N VAL A 237 -10.25 13.58 18.75
CA VAL A 237 -9.14 12.94 19.46
C VAL A 237 -9.63 12.22 20.73
N ARG A 238 -10.56 12.82 21.49
CA ARG A 238 -11.15 12.17 22.68
C ARG A 238 -11.97 10.93 22.31
N LEU A 239 -12.77 11.02 21.25
CA LEU A 239 -13.53 9.88 20.70
C LEU A 239 -12.62 8.80 20.12
N PHE A 240 -11.49 9.16 19.50
CA PHE A 240 -10.48 8.21 19.05
C PHE A 240 -9.96 7.38 20.22
N LYS A 241 -9.53 8.03 21.30
CA LYS A 241 -9.08 7.33 22.53
C LYS A 241 -10.13 6.31 23.00
N LEU A 242 -11.39 6.71 23.12
CA LEU A 242 -12.49 5.84 23.54
C LEU A 242 -12.78 4.68 22.57
N TYR A 243 -12.82 4.93 21.27
CA TYR A 243 -13.16 3.91 20.28
C TYR A 243 -12.03 2.91 20.02
N PHE A 244 -10.76 3.32 20.17
CA PHE A 244 -9.64 2.37 20.16
C PHE A 244 -9.64 1.47 21.41
N GLU A 245 -10.03 2.00 22.57
CA GLU A 245 -10.13 1.24 23.82
C GLU A 245 -11.32 0.27 23.80
N THR A 246 -12.48 0.71 23.31
CA THR A 246 -13.70 -0.12 23.19
C THR A 246 -13.72 -1.01 21.94
N ASN A 247 -12.67 -0.95 21.10
CA ASN A 247 -12.55 -1.69 19.83
C ASN A 247 -13.67 -1.40 18.80
N LYS A 248 -14.25 -0.19 18.82
CA LYS A 248 -15.31 0.27 17.91
C LYS A 248 -14.76 1.04 16.70
N MET A 249 -13.77 0.47 16.01
CA MET A 249 -12.99 1.17 14.96
C MET A 249 -13.82 1.63 13.75
N ALA A 250 -14.97 1.01 13.48
CA ALA A 250 -15.86 1.40 12.38
C ALA A 250 -16.43 2.82 12.54
N LEU A 251 -16.56 3.30 13.78
CA LEU A 251 -17.09 4.62 14.12
C LEU A 251 -16.09 5.76 13.89
N LEU A 252 -14.82 5.45 13.58
CA LEU A 252 -13.78 6.45 13.34
C LEU A 252 -13.92 7.12 11.97
N LYS A 253 -14.45 6.41 10.96
CA LYS A 253 -14.51 6.90 9.57
C LYS A 253 -15.36 8.17 9.39
N PRO A 254 -16.57 8.29 10.01
CA PRO A 254 -17.32 9.55 9.98
C PRO A 254 -16.60 10.72 10.65
N LEU A 255 -15.82 10.47 11.71
CA LEU A 255 -15.06 11.51 12.40
C LEU A 255 -13.92 12.04 11.53
N ILE A 256 -13.15 11.13 10.91
CA ILE A 256 -12.07 11.49 9.97
C ILE A 256 -12.62 12.35 8.83
N ARG A 257 -13.72 11.90 8.21
CA ARG A 257 -14.37 12.65 7.12
C ARG A 257 -14.77 14.07 7.52
N ALA A 258 -15.34 14.23 8.71
CA ALA A 258 -15.75 15.55 9.18
C ALA A 258 -14.54 16.50 9.35
N VAL A 259 -13.39 15.96 9.78
CA VAL A 259 -12.14 16.73 9.85
C VAL A 259 -11.61 17.05 8.46
N ASP A 260 -11.66 16.12 7.51
CA ASP A 260 -11.23 16.36 6.12
C ASP A 260 -12.07 17.46 5.42
N TYR A 261 -13.34 17.64 5.82
CA TYR A 261 -14.22 18.70 5.33
C TYR A 261 -14.07 20.04 6.07
N LEU A 262 -13.25 20.13 7.13
CA LEU A 262 -13.00 21.39 7.81
C LEU A 262 -12.21 22.34 6.92
N ASN A 263 -12.51 23.63 7.01
CA ASN A 263 -11.65 24.65 6.42
C ASN A 263 -10.25 24.58 7.09
N PRO A 264 -9.15 24.50 6.33
CA PRO A 264 -7.79 24.43 6.87
C PRO A 264 -7.46 25.55 7.87
N CYS A 265 -8.09 26.73 7.77
CA CYS A 265 -7.93 27.82 8.73
C CYS A 265 -8.38 27.44 10.15
N PHE A 266 -9.28 26.48 10.34
CA PHE A 266 -9.61 25.98 11.68
C PHE A 266 -8.48 25.17 12.30
N LEU A 267 -7.61 24.55 11.47
CA LEU A 267 -6.51 23.73 11.97
C LEU A 267 -5.41 24.57 12.63
N THR A 268 -5.31 25.87 12.30
CA THR A 268 -4.32 26.77 12.91
C THR A 268 -4.66 27.18 14.34
N LEU A 269 -5.90 26.95 14.79
CA LEU A 269 -6.36 27.24 16.15
C LEU A 269 -6.28 26.03 17.09
N ILE A 270 -5.88 24.86 16.57
CA ILE A 270 -5.84 23.62 17.35
C ILE A 270 -4.53 23.55 18.11
N SER A 271 -4.59 23.06 19.35
CA SER A 271 -3.39 22.79 20.14
C SER A 271 -2.48 21.80 19.40
N LEU A 272 -1.16 22.04 19.46
CA LEU A 272 -0.17 21.13 18.88
C LEU A 272 -0.32 19.70 19.45
N SER A 273 -0.71 19.60 20.72
CA SER A 273 -0.99 18.35 21.42
C SER A 273 -2.10 17.53 20.74
N ASP A 274 -3.26 18.15 20.49
CA ASP A 274 -4.38 17.48 19.84
C ASP A 274 -4.07 17.17 18.37
N LEU A 275 -3.31 18.02 17.67
CA LEU A 275 -2.92 17.78 16.28
C LEU A 275 -1.99 16.56 16.14
N VAL A 276 -1.00 16.43 17.03
CA VAL A 276 -0.10 15.26 17.07
C VAL A 276 -0.88 14.00 17.42
N ALA A 277 -1.78 14.07 18.42
CA ALA A 277 -2.61 12.94 18.82
C ALA A 277 -3.57 12.50 17.70
N PHE A 278 -4.19 13.45 16.99
CA PHE A 278 -5.06 13.17 15.85
C PHE A 278 -4.31 12.39 14.76
N ASN A 279 -3.15 12.89 14.35
CA ASN A 279 -2.32 12.26 13.32
C ASN A 279 -1.81 10.87 13.75
N TYR A 280 -1.46 10.68 15.02
CA TYR A 280 -1.10 9.38 15.56
C TYR A 280 -2.23 8.34 15.43
N PHE A 281 -3.45 8.71 15.84
CA PHE A 281 -4.60 7.80 15.75
C PHE A 281 -5.09 7.59 14.32
N LEU A 282 -5.02 8.62 13.47
CA LEU A 282 -5.27 8.51 12.04
C LEU A 282 -4.31 7.49 11.40
N GLY A 283 -3.02 7.58 11.73
CA GLY A 283 -2.00 6.62 11.32
C GLY A 283 -2.32 5.19 11.75
N LYS A 284 -2.69 4.99 13.02
CA LYS A 284 -3.12 3.68 13.54
C LYS A 284 -4.35 3.12 12.82
N LYS A 285 -5.31 3.98 12.48
CA LYS A 285 -6.51 3.58 11.72
C LYS A 285 -6.17 3.21 10.28
N ALA A 286 -5.33 3.99 9.62
CA ALA A 286 -4.88 3.73 8.25
C ALA A 286 -4.09 2.40 8.16
N ILE A 287 -3.24 2.11 9.14
CA ILE A 287 -2.58 0.81 9.30
C ILE A 287 -3.60 -0.33 9.35
N PHE A 288 -4.66 -0.19 10.16
CA PHE A 288 -5.71 -1.20 10.26
C PHE A 288 -6.46 -1.41 8.94
N ASP A 289 -6.65 -0.33 8.17
CA ASP A 289 -7.29 -0.40 6.84
C ASP A 289 -6.35 -0.89 5.73
N GLY A 290 -5.06 -1.08 6.02
CA GLY A 290 -4.05 -1.48 5.04
C GLY A 290 -3.55 -0.34 4.14
N ASP A 291 -3.90 0.91 4.43
CA ASP A 291 -3.42 2.10 3.70
C ASP A 291 -2.10 2.59 4.27
N MET A 292 -1.00 2.08 3.72
CA MET A 292 0.37 2.38 4.18
C MET A 292 0.80 3.81 3.85
N GLN A 293 0.29 4.40 2.77
CA GLN A 293 0.66 5.73 2.32
C GLN A 293 0.07 6.80 3.24
N THR A 294 -1.21 6.70 3.57
CA THR A 294 -1.87 7.60 4.53
C THR A 294 -1.28 7.42 5.92
N ALA A 295 -1.03 6.16 6.32
CA ALA A 295 -0.37 5.86 7.59
C ALA A 295 1.01 6.53 7.72
N ASN A 296 1.84 6.46 6.67
CA ASN A 296 3.15 7.10 6.69
C ASN A 296 3.04 8.61 6.88
N LYS A 297 2.20 9.29 6.07
CA LYS A 297 2.05 10.76 6.14
C LYS A 297 1.58 11.22 7.53
N ALA A 298 0.59 10.54 8.10
CA ALA A 298 0.05 10.90 9.40
C ALA A 298 1.07 10.65 10.53
N LEU A 299 1.73 9.49 10.56
CA LEU A 299 2.71 9.18 11.60
C LEU A 299 3.99 10.04 11.49
N GLU A 300 4.41 10.36 10.26
CA GLU A 300 5.51 11.30 10.00
C GLU A 300 5.18 12.69 10.52
N HIS A 301 3.97 13.20 10.24
CA HIS A 301 3.52 14.47 10.78
C HIS A 301 3.49 14.45 12.32
N ALA A 302 2.96 13.38 12.93
CA ALA A 302 2.92 13.23 14.37
C ALA A 302 4.33 13.21 15.00
N PHE A 303 5.29 12.52 14.38
CA PHE A 303 6.65 12.41 14.88
C PHE A 303 7.42 13.73 14.80
N LEU A 304 7.34 14.42 13.65
CA LEU A 304 8.04 15.69 13.42
C LEU A 304 7.54 16.82 14.30
N HIS A 305 6.23 16.87 14.55
CA HIS A 305 5.61 17.93 15.36
C HIS A 305 5.56 17.60 16.85
N CYS A 306 5.97 16.40 17.26
CA CYS A 306 6.13 16.07 18.68
C CYS A 306 7.46 16.67 19.19
N PRO A 307 7.45 17.47 20.27
CA PRO A 307 8.69 18.01 20.84
C PRO A 307 9.62 16.92 21.37
N ASP A 308 10.95 17.11 21.25
CA ASP A 308 11.95 16.12 21.67
C ASP A 308 11.92 15.78 23.16
N ARG A 309 11.47 16.72 24.01
CA ARG A 309 11.28 16.50 25.46
C ARG A 309 10.34 15.33 25.76
N PHE A 310 9.38 15.04 24.87
CA PHE A 310 8.41 13.95 25.02
C PHE A 310 8.88 12.65 24.36
N ARG A 311 10.06 12.15 24.77
CA ARG A 311 10.68 10.94 24.20
C ARG A 311 9.77 9.71 24.22
N SER A 312 8.95 9.54 25.27
CA SER A 312 7.98 8.44 25.37
C SER A 312 6.92 8.49 24.27
N ASN A 313 6.43 9.68 23.91
CA ASN A 313 5.45 9.85 22.84
C ASN A 313 6.06 9.58 21.48
N LYS A 314 7.27 10.08 21.23
CA LYS A 314 8.03 9.78 20.01
C LYS A 314 8.27 8.27 19.85
N ARG A 315 8.64 7.59 20.92
CA ARG A 315 8.76 6.12 20.96
C ARG A 315 7.44 5.45 20.58
N ASN A 316 6.32 5.88 21.16
CA ASN A 316 5.00 5.33 20.86
C ASN A 316 4.58 5.54 19.40
N ILE A 317 4.93 6.67 18.79
CA ILE A 317 4.69 6.93 17.36
C ILE A 317 5.55 5.98 16.50
N LEU A 318 6.84 5.84 16.84
CA LEU A 318 7.79 4.99 16.11
C LEU A 318 7.40 3.52 16.09
N ILE A 319 6.82 2.98 17.17
CA ILE A 319 6.33 1.58 17.22
C ILE A 319 5.40 1.27 16.04
N TYR A 320 4.55 2.22 15.64
CA TYR A 320 3.65 2.06 14.49
C TYR A 320 4.29 2.48 13.18
N TRP A 321 5.16 3.49 13.21
CA TRP A 321 5.74 4.06 11.99
C TRP A 321 6.81 3.18 11.37
N LEU A 322 7.62 2.49 12.18
CA LEU A 322 8.68 1.60 11.71
C LEU A 322 8.15 0.49 10.78
N PRO A 323 7.12 -0.31 11.14
CA PRO A 323 6.51 -1.27 10.21
C PRO A 323 6.04 -0.64 8.91
N VAL A 324 5.44 0.55 8.97
CA VAL A 324 4.91 1.24 7.78
C VAL A 324 6.06 1.68 6.86
N LYS A 325 7.14 2.25 7.40
CA LYS A 325 8.33 2.62 6.61
C LYS A 325 8.97 1.38 5.97
N MET A 326 9.05 0.27 6.70
CA MET A 326 9.55 -1.00 6.15
C MET A 326 8.68 -1.50 4.99
N CYS A 327 7.35 -1.45 5.12
CA CYS A 327 6.42 -1.81 4.03
C CYS A 327 6.65 -0.97 2.77
N LEU A 328 7.03 0.30 2.94
CA LEU A 328 7.34 1.23 1.86
C LEU A 328 8.78 1.10 1.33
N GLY A 329 9.55 0.12 1.81
CA GLY A 329 10.91 -0.17 1.35
C GLY A 329 12.01 0.62 2.07
N CYS A 330 11.69 1.32 3.16
CA CYS A 330 12.67 2.03 3.97
C CYS A 330 12.99 1.22 5.24
N VAL A 331 14.23 0.80 5.39
CA VAL A 331 14.67 0.05 6.57
C VAL A 331 15.32 1.01 7.58
N PRO A 332 14.96 0.95 8.88
CA PRO A 332 15.51 1.84 9.90
C PRO A 332 16.98 1.53 10.19
N SER A 333 17.72 2.56 10.62
CA SER A 333 19.11 2.41 11.07
C SER A 333 19.17 1.93 12.53
N ALA A 334 20.24 1.19 12.86
CA ALA A 334 20.46 0.67 14.23
C ALA A 334 20.54 1.79 15.29
N ASN A 335 20.95 3.01 14.90
CA ASN A 335 21.02 4.15 15.80
C ASN A 335 19.64 4.59 16.28
N VAL A 336 18.64 4.63 15.38
CA VAL A 336 17.26 5.02 15.73
C VAL A 336 16.64 4.02 16.71
N LEU A 337 16.91 2.72 16.52
CA LEU A 337 16.40 1.68 17.41
C LEU A 337 16.98 1.80 18.82
N LYS A 338 18.28 2.07 18.94
CA LYS A 338 18.94 2.33 20.23
C LYS A 338 18.48 3.63 20.89
N GLU A 339 18.30 4.69 20.11
CA GLU A 339 17.86 5.99 20.61
C GLU A 339 16.46 5.94 21.24
N PHE A 340 15.55 5.10 20.74
CA PHE A 340 14.19 5.00 21.27
C PHE A 340 13.89 3.72 22.06
N ASP A 341 14.90 2.92 22.38
CA ASP A 341 14.76 1.64 23.11
C ASP A 341 13.74 0.71 22.42
N LEU A 342 14.01 0.41 21.15
CA LEU A 342 13.18 -0.43 20.27
C LEU A 342 13.97 -1.63 19.75
N VAL A 343 14.78 -2.24 20.62
CA VAL A 343 15.64 -3.39 20.32
C VAL A 343 14.88 -4.62 19.86
N GLU A 344 13.57 -4.71 20.14
CA GLU A 344 12.72 -5.78 19.65
C GLU A 344 12.63 -5.84 18.12
N PHE A 345 12.89 -4.71 17.44
CA PHE A 345 12.89 -4.63 15.98
C PHE A 345 14.22 -5.04 15.33
N ASP A 346 15.32 -5.15 16.08
CA ASP A 346 16.64 -5.53 15.54
C ASP A 346 16.60 -6.81 14.68
N PRO A 347 16.09 -7.96 15.15
CA PRO A 347 16.06 -9.18 14.34
C PRO A 347 15.13 -9.09 13.13
N ILE A 348 14.09 -8.26 13.21
CA ILE A 348 13.15 -8.01 12.09
C ILE A 348 13.87 -7.23 10.99
N VAL A 349 14.62 -6.20 11.37
CA VAL A 349 15.39 -5.35 10.47
C VAL A 349 16.55 -6.11 9.84
N GLU A 350 17.27 -6.92 10.63
CA GLU A 350 18.35 -7.78 10.15
C GLU A 350 17.85 -8.79 9.12
N GLY A 351 16.72 -9.46 9.40
CA GLY A 351 16.10 -10.40 8.47
C GLY A 351 15.69 -9.74 7.16
N VAL A 352 15.03 -8.58 7.21
CA VAL A 352 14.59 -7.86 6.00
C VAL A 352 15.78 -7.38 5.15
N ASN A 353 16.87 -6.93 5.77
CA ASN A 353 18.05 -6.46 5.05
C ASN A 353 18.84 -7.58 4.38
N HIS A 354 19.03 -8.70 5.09
CA HIS A 354 19.90 -9.78 4.64
C HIS A 354 19.16 -10.97 4.04
N GLY A 355 17.82 -10.95 3.98
CA GLY A 355 17.05 -12.11 3.54
C GLY A 355 17.10 -13.29 4.51
N ASP A 356 17.47 -13.07 5.77
CA ASP A 356 17.53 -14.10 6.80
C ASP A 356 16.14 -14.35 7.40
N ILE A 357 15.48 -15.39 6.90
CA ILE A 357 14.14 -15.79 7.30
C ILE A 357 14.13 -16.36 8.72
N GLU A 358 15.16 -17.10 9.12
CA GLU A 358 15.22 -17.76 10.42
C GLU A 358 15.33 -16.71 11.53
N THR A 359 16.25 -15.76 11.39
CA THR A 359 16.42 -14.65 12.33
C THR A 359 15.14 -13.82 12.42
N TYR A 360 14.48 -13.56 11.29
CA TYR A 360 13.20 -12.86 11.25
C TYR A 360 12.11 -13.56 12.05
N ARG A 361 11.86 -14.85 11.75
CA ARG A 361 10.83 -15.67 12.42
C ARG A 361 11.10 -15.82 13.91
N ARG A 362 12.35 -16.08 14.28
CA ARG A 362 12.78 -16.20 15.68
C ARG A 362 12.60 -14.88 16.44
N GLY A 363 12.95 -13.75 15.82
CA GLY A 363 12.72 -12.41 16.37
C GLY A 363 11.25 -12.13 16.61
N LEU A 364 10.41 -12.42 15.61
CA LEU A 364 8.96 -12.23 15.70
C LEU A 364 8.33 -13.11 16.80
N ALA A 365 8.75 -14.37 16.92
CA ALA A 365 8.28 -15.28 17.96
C ALA A 365 8.73 -14.84 19.37
N ARG A 366 10.01 -14.50 19.53
CA ARG A 366 10.62 -14.08 20.80
C ARG A 366 9.94 -12.84 21.38
N HIS A 367 9.62 -11.86 20.54
CA HIS A 367 9.02 -10.59 20.96
C HIS A 367 7.51 -10.50 20.64
N SER A 368 6.86 -11.64 20.39
CA SER A 368 5.45 -11.72 19.98
C SER A 368 4.50 -11.01 20.96
N HIS A 369 4.70 -11.16 22.27
CA HIS A 369 3.90 -10.49 23.30
C HIS A 369 3.93 -8.97 23.17
N PHE A 370 5.11 -8.39 22.92
CA PHE A 370 5.26 -6.94 22.72
C PHE A 370 4.53 -6.47 21.47
N PHE A 371 4.72 -7.16 20.34
CA PHE A 371 4.07 -6.80 19.07
C PHE A 371 2.55 -6.97 19.09
N MET A 372 2.05 -8.01 19.77
CA MET A 372 0.62 -8.25 19.97
C MET A 372 -0.01 -7.18 20.88
N ARG A 373 0.65 -6.84 22.00
CA ARG A 373 0.18 -5.77 22.90
C ARG A 373 0.13 -4.41 22.20
N SER A 374 1.12 -4.14 21.36
CA SER A 374 1.18 -2.92 20.53
C SER A 374 0.22 -2.93 19.34
N GLY A 375 -0.33 -4.10 18.96
CA GLY A 375 -1.28 -4.23 17.85
C GLY A 375 -0.65 -4.16 16.45
N ILE A 376 0.65 -4.46 16.32
CA ILE A 376 1.39 -4.39 15.05
C ILE A 376 1.83 -5.77 14.52
N PHE A 377 1.59 -6.84 15.29
CA PHE A 377 2.01 -8.20 14.94
C PHE A 377 1.59 -8.63 13.53
N LEU A 378 0.33 -8.38 13.14
CA LEU A 378 -0.19 -8.77 11.82
C LEU A 378 0.50 -8.04 10.65
N ILE A 379 0.99 -6.82 10.87
CA ILE A 379 1.72 -6.06 9.84
C ILE A 379 3.11 -6.66 9.68
N LEU A 380 3.76 -6.97 10.80
CA LEU A 380 5.05 -7.64 10.82
C LEU A 380 4.94 -9.02 10.16
N GLU A 381 3.89 -9.79 10.43
CA GLU A 381 3.69 -11.08 9.77
C GLU A 381 3.62 -10.96 8.23
N LYS A 382 3.01 -9.89 7.69
CA LYS A 382 2.97 -9.62 6.25
C LYS A 382 4.31 -9.11 5.69
N LEU A 383 5.13 -8.48 6.52
CA LEU A 383 6.43 -7.91 6.14
C LEU A 383 7.46 -8.97 5.76
N ILE A 384 7.26 -10.24 6.15
CA ILE A 384 8.16 -11.34 5.75
C ILE A 384 8.31 -11.48 4.23
N SER A 385 7.31 -11.03 3.46
CA SER A 385 7.42 -10.98 1.99
C SER A 385 8.65 -10.17 1.51
N LEU A 386 9.07 -9.14 2.25
CA LEU A 386 10.28 -8.38 1.93
C LEU A 386 11.57 -9.17 2.23
N THR A 387 11.55 -10.03 3.25
CA THR A 387 12.66 -10.95 3.54
C THR A 387 12.83 -11.96 2.41
N TYR A 388 11.75 -12.54 1.89
CA TYR A 388 11.80 -13.40 0.69
C TYR A 388 12.35 -12.66 -0.53
N LEU A 389 11.95 -11.40 -0.72
CA LEU A 389 12.47 -10.56 -1.81
C LEU A 389 13.97 -10.33 -1.68
N ALA A 390 14.46 -10.04 -0.47
CA ALA A 390 15.89 -9.83 -0.21
C ALA A 390 16.70 -11.11 -0.48
N LEU A 391 16.20 -12.27 -0.03
CA LEU A 391 16.80 -13.56 -0.32
C LEU A 391 16.87 -13.84 -1.84
N LEU A 392 15.77 -13.60 -2.55
CA LEU A 392 15.72 -13.78 -4.00
C LEU A 392 16.73 -12.87 -4.73
N LYS A 393 16.86 -11.60 -4.31
CA LYS A 393 17.83 -10.66 -4.89
C LYS A 393 19.28 -11.14 -4.71
N GLN A 394 19.64 -11.58 -3.51
CA GLN A 394 20.98 -12.13 -3.25
C GLN A 394 21.26 -13.35 -4.12
N LEU A 395 20.27 -14.23 -4.27
CA LEU A 395 20.39 -15.42 -5.11
C LEU A 395 20.64 -15.07 -6.59
N VAL A 396 19.95 -14.05 -7.10
CA VAL A 396 20.16 -13.53 -8.47
C VAL A 396 21.54 -12.93 -8.65
N GLU A 397 22.04 -12.20 -7.64
CA GLU A 397 23.39 -11.62 -7.68
C GLU A 397 24.49 -12.70 -7.67
N ILE A 398 24.30 -13.79 -6.90
CA ILE A 398 25.26 -14.89 -6.80
C ILE A 398 25.27 -15.75 -8.07
N LEU A 399 24.08 -16.06 -8.62
CA LEU A 399 23.92 -16.92 -9.80
C LEU A 399 24.05 -16.17 -11.12
N ASN A 400 24.66 -14.98 -11.12
CA ASN A 400 24.63 -14.05 -12.25
C ASN A 400 25.39 -14.59 -13.48
N ASP A 401 24.75 -15.47 -14.24
CA ASP A 401 25.22 -16.07 -15.49
C ASP A 401 24.97 -15.15 -16.70
N GLY A 402 24.51 -13.91 -16.48
CA GLY A 402 24.09 -12.97 -17.52
C GLY A 402 22.78 -13.36 -18.22
N SER A 403 22.09 -14.38 -17.74
CA SER A 403 20.80 -14.83 -18.26
C SER A 403 19.63 -14.14 -17.53
N PHE A 404 18.56 -13.84 -18.27
CA PHE A 404 17.33 -13.27 -17.71
C PHE A 404 16.42 -14.33 -17.04
N HIS A 405 16.92 -15.55 -16.86
CA HIS A 405 16.16 -16.71 -16.40
C HIS A 405 16.68 -17.16 -15.04
N ILE A 406 15.80 -17.21 -14.03
CA ILE A 406 16.17 -17.63 -12.67
C ILE A 406 15.54 -18.99 -12.42
N LYS A 407 16.39 -19.99 -12.19
CA LYS A 407 15.98 -21.31 -11.72
C LYS A 407 15.48 -21.21 -10.27
N LEU A 408 14.34 -21.82 -9.96
CA LEU A 408 13.73 -21.75 -8.63
C LEU A 408 14.25 -22.82 -7.66
N GLU A 409 14.95 -23.85 -8.16
CA GLU A 409 15.53 -24.92 -7.34
C GLU A 409 16.52 -24.41 -6.28
N PRO A 410 17.45 -23.49 -6.61
CA PRO A 410 18.33 -22.88 -5.61
C PRO A 410 17.54 -22.10 -4.56
N PHE A 411 16.49 -21.38 -4.98
CA PHE A 411 15.63 -20.63 -4.06
C PHE A 411 14.88 -21.57 -3.11
N LEU A 412 14.31 -22.67 -3.60
CA LEU A 412 13.69 -23.71 -2.77
C LEU A 412 14.68 -24.29 -1.76
N HIS A 413 15.93 -24.56 -2.17
CA HIS A 413 16.95 -25.08 -1.28
C HIS A 413 17.29 -24.09 -0.15
N CYS A 414 17.41 -22.80 -0.45
CA CYS A 414 17.60 -21.75 0.55
C CYS A 414 16.43 -21.69 1.54
N LEU A 415 15.18 -21.76 1.06
CA LEU A 415 14.00 -21.73 1.94
C LEU A 415 13.95 -22.94 2.88
N LYS A 416 14.24 -24.15 2.37
CA LYS A 416 14.33 -25.37 3.19
C LYS A 416 15.43 -25.27 4.25
N THR A 417 16.58 -24.70 3.88
CA THR A 417 17.71 -24.50 4.80
C THR A 417 17.36 -23.48 5.89
N ALA A 418 16.57 -22.46 5.56
CA ALA A 418 16.09 -21.47 6.52
C ALA A 418 14.96 -21.98 7.43
N GLY A 419 14.54 -23.25 7.28
CA GLY A 419 13.55 -23.89 8.14
C GLY A 419 12.09 -23.56 7.80
N GLU A 420 11.80 -23.03 6.61
CA GLU A 420 10.41 -22.90 6.14
C GLU A 420 9.88 -24.29 5.73
N GLU A 421 8.67 -24.62 6.19
CA GLU A 421 7.97 -25.88 5.91
C GLU A 421 7.41 -25.89 4.47
N ILE A 422 8.30 -25.84 3.48
CA ILE A 422 7.94 -25.82 2.06
C ILE A 422 8.13 -27.20 1.45
N ALA A 423 7.07 -27.74 0.86
CA ALA A 423 7.05 -29.08 0.30
C ALA A 423 7.81 -29.15 -1.03
N ASP A 424 7.48 -28.27 -1.97
CA ASP A 424 7.86 -28.41 -3.38
C ASP A 424 8.18 -27.08 -4.09
N LEU A 425 8.47 -27.17 -5.40
CA LEU A 425 8.77 -26.03 -6.26
C LEU A 425 7.54 -25.15 -6.51
N ASP A 426 6.33 -25.68 -6.41
CA ASP A 426 5.10 -24.93 -6.65
C ASP A 426 4.86 -23.94 -5.52
N GLU A 427 5.07 -24.34 -4.27
CA GLU A 427 5.01 -23.44 -3.11
C GLU A 427 6.06 -22.33 -3.17
N ALA A 428 7.30 -22.64 -3.56
CA ALA A 428 8.33 -21.63 -3.80
C ALA A 428 7.93 -20.68 -4.95
N GLY A 429 7.36 -21.23 -6.03
CA GLY A 429 6.78 -20.47 -7.14
C GLY A 429 5.66 -19.53 -6.68
N ASN A 430 4.80 -19.97 -5.76
CA ASN A 430 3.71 -19.15 -5.22
C ASN A 430 4.23 -17.94 -4.43
N ILE A 431 5.32 -18.09 -3.66
CA ILE A 431 5.97 -16.96 -2.98
C ILE A 431 6.44 -15.92 -4.01
N VAL A 432 7.14 -16.37 -5.05
CA VAL A 432 7.62 -15.47 -6.12
C VAL A 432 6.44 -14.85 -6.89
N ALA A 433 5.37 -15.61 -7.14
CA ALA A 433 4.15 -15.12 -7.78
C ALA A 433 3.50 -14.00 -6.95
N GLY A 434 3.48 -14.14 -5.62
CA GLY A 434 3.05 -13.10 -4.70
C GLY A 434 3.89 -11.83 -4.83
N LEU A 435 5.22 -11.97 -4.91
CA LEU A 435 6.12 -10.82 -5.11
C LEU A 435 5.91 -10.11 -6.46
N ILE A 436 5.59 -10.87 -7.52
CA ILE A 436 5.27 -10.31 -8.84
C ILE A 436 3.92 -9.59 -8.80
N SER A 437 2.90 -10.21 -8.19
CA SER A 437 1.56 -9.63 -8.04
C SER A 437 1.59 -8.33 -7.23
N ASP A 438 2.43 -8.26 -6.19
CA ASP A 438 2.65 -7.06 -5.38
C ASP A 438 3.44 -5.97 -6.13
N GLY A 439 3.94 -6.24 -7.34
CA GLY A 439 4.78 -5.32 -8.12
C GLY A 439 6.20 -5.15 -7.57
N LYS A 440 6.63 -5.99 -6.62
CA LYS A 440 7.97 -5.96 -6.02
C LYS A 440 9.03 -6.56 -6.94
N VAL A 441 8.63 -7.51 -7.78
CA VAL A 441 9.46 -8.15 -8.83
C VAL A 441 8.78 -7.96 -10.17
N LYS A 442 9.55 -7.57 -11.19
CA LYS A 442 9.07 -7.55 -12.58
C LYS A 442 9.49 -8.85 -13.25
N GLY A 443 8.53 -9.67 -13.66
CA GLY A 443 8.79 -10.94 -14.33
C GLY A 443 7.52 -11.77 -14.50
N TYR A 444 7.68 -12.97 -15.05
CA TYR A 444 6.64 -13.98 -15.14
C TYR A 444 7.23 -15.35 -14.77
N ILE A 445 6.37 -16.26 -14.32
CA ILE A 445 6.78 -17.63 -13.98
C ILE A 445 6.41 -18.53 -15.16
N SER A 446 7.37 -19.32 -15.64
CA SER A 446 7.13 -20.33 -16.67
C SER A 446 7.29 -21.72 -16.06
N GLN A 447 6.23 -22.54 -16.08
CA GLN A 447 6.23 -23.92 -15.58
C GLN A 447 6.77 -24.93 -16.61
N SER A 448 6.81 -24.54 -17.89
CA SER A 448 7.35 -25.35 -18.98
C SER A 448 8.32 -24.49 -19.77
N HIS A 449 9.62 -24.79 -19.69
CA HIS A 449 10.61 -24.17 -20.55
C HIS A 449 10.33 -24.57 -22.00
N GLN A 450 9.56 -23.75 -22.73
CA GLN A 450 9.36 -23.99 -24.15
C GLN A 450 10.63 -23.61 -24.91
N THR A 451 11.39 -24.62 -25.32
CA THR A 451 12.65 -24.42 -26.02
C THR A 451 12.37 -24.43 -27.53
N ILE A 452 12.40 -23.24 -28.13
CA ILE A 452 12.26 -23.07 -29.58
C ILE A 452 13.66 -23.10 -30.19
N VAL A 453 13.89 -23.96 -31.17
CA VAL A 453 15.15 -24.03 -31.91
C VAL A 453 14.98 -23.35 -33.26
N LEU A 454 15.84 -22.40 -33.59
CA LEU A 454 15.88 -21.76 -34.91
C LEU A 454 17.06 -22.29 -35.73
N THR A 455 16.79 -22.84 -36.92
CA THR A 455 17.83 -23.46 -37.75
C THR A 455 18.57 -22.49 -38.70
N SER A 456 18.53 -21.19 -38.41
CA SER A 456 18.91 -20.15 -39.37
C SER A 456 20.09 -19.30 -38.90
N GLN A 457 21.02 -19.02 -39.83
CA GLN A 457 22.06 -17.99 -39.66
C GLN A 457 21.55 -16.57 -39.94
N SER A 458 20.30 -16.39 -40.40
CA SER A 458 19.81 -15.06 -40.77
C SER A 458 19.58 -14.21 -39.52
N PRO A 459 20.29 -13.08 -39.35
CA PRO A 459 20.10 -12.19 -38.21
C PRO A 459 18.67 -11.62 -38.18
N ASN A 460 18.07 -11.35 -39.34
CA ASN A 460 16.71 -10.81 -39.43
C ASN A 460 15.68 -11.77 -38.82
N ARG A 461 15.81 -13.08 -39.06
CA ARG A 461 14.87 -14.08 -38.51
C ARG A 461 14.97 -14.17 -36.99
N LEU A 462 16.21 -14.11 -36.46
CA LEU A 462 16.45 -14.09 -35.02
C LEU A 462 15.88 -12.83 -34.37
N THR A 463 16.15 -11.65 -34.94
CA THR A 463 15.63 -10.37 -34.45
C THR A 463 14.10 -10.38 -34.40
N LEU A 464 13.44 -10.83 -35.48
CA LEU A 464 11.98 -10.91 -35.55
C LEU A 464 11.37 -11.82 -34.47
N LEU A 465 12.00 -12.96 -34.16
CA LEU A 465 11.53 -13.83 -33.06
C LEU A 465 11.75 -13.19 -31.69
N LYS A 466 12.90 -12.54 -31.48
CA LYS A 466 13.20 -11.82 -30.22
C LYS A 466 12.25 -10.66 -29.96
N GLU A 467 11.85 -9.93 -31.00
CA GLU A 467 10.83 -8.87 -30.90
C GLU A 467 9.45 -9.39 -30.47
N LEU A 468 9.16 -10.68 -30.71
CA LEU A 468 7.95 -11.35 -30.22
C LEU A 468 8.08 -11.88 -28.78
N GLY A 469 9.23 -11.65 -28.12
CA GLY A 469 9.54 -12.22 -26.82
C GLY A 469 9.95 -13.70 -26.86
N ILE A 470 10.28 -14.22 -28.05
CA ILE A 470 10.78 -15.59 -28.22
C ILE A 470 12.31 -15.52 -28.32
N ASP A 471 13.02 -16.17 -27.40
CA ASP A 471 14.49 -16.28 -27.43
C ASP A 471 14.89 -17.70 -27.86
N PRO A 472 15.04 -17.96 -29.18
CA PRO A 472 15.28 -19.31 -29.66
C PRO A 472 16.75 -19.73 -29.49
N LEU A 473 16.96 -21.01 -29.22
CA LEU A 473 18.27 -21.65 -29.35
C LEU A 473 18.63 -21.71 -30.84
N VAL A 474 19.71 -21.05 -31.26
CA VAL A 474 20.14 -21.05 -32.66
C VAL A 474 21.06 -22.25 -32.92
N VAL A 475 20.64 -23.14 -33.80
CA VAL A 475 21.44 -24.30 -34.25
C VAL A 475 21.48 -24.31 -35.76
N VAL A 476 22.63 -23.96 -36.33
CA VAL A 476 22.77 -23.85 -37.78
C VAL A 476 22.82 -25.24 -38.43
N SER A 477 22.00 -25.45 -39.46
CA SER A 477 22.05 -26.62 -40.34
C SER A 477 23.21 -26.53 -41.35
N GLY A 478 23.89 -27.66 -41.60
CA GLY A 478 24.91 -27.83 -42.64
C GLY A 478 24.36 -28.37 -43.97
N PHE A 479 23.04 -28.45 -44.12
CA PHE A 479 22.36 -29.04 -45.27
C PHE A 479 22.79 -28.38 -46.58
N GLU A 480 23.33 -29.18 -47.50
CA GLU A 480 23.75 -28.71 -48.82
C GLU A 480 22.54 -28.29 -49.67
N GLU A 481 22.46 -27.01 -50.05
CA GLU A 481 21.40 -26.44 -50.88
C GLU A 481 21.55 -26.81 -52.38
N ASN A 482 21.78 -28.10 -52.66
CA ASN A 482 22.07 -28.63 -54.00
C ASN A 482 20.81 -29.15 -54.72
N LEU A 483 19.61 -28.73 -54.28
CA LEU A 483 18.36 -29.14 -54.91
C LEU A 483 18.27 -28.58 -56.35
N PRO A 484 17.63 -29.32 -57.30
CA PRO A 484 17.47 -28.83 -58.66
C PRO A 484 16.70 -27.51 -58.69
N LYS A 485 17.32 -26.45 -59.22
CA LYS A 485 16.66 -25.15 -59.41
C LYS A 485 15.56 -25.15 -60.48
N THR A 486 15.31 -26.31 -61.11
CA THR A 486 14.18 -26.57 -62.00
C THR A 486 12.88 -26.86 -61.26
N LEU A 487 12.93 -27.07 -59.93
CA LEU A 487 11.72 -27.22 -59.12
C LEU A 487 10.91 -25.93 -59.09
N PRO A 488 9.57 -26.00 -58.98
CA PRO A 488 8.74 -24.83 -58.69
C PRO A 488 9.28 -24.10 -57.45
N PRO A 489 9.37 -22.75 -57.45
CA PRO A 489 10.00 -22.02 -56.35
C PRO A 489 9.40 -22.30 -54.97
N ALA A 490 8.09 -22.51 -54.89
CA ALA A 490 7.40 -22.88 -53.65
C ALA A 490 7.86 -24.25 -53.12
N GLU A 491 8.01 -25.25 -54.00
CA GLU A 491 8.51 -26.58 -53.62
C GLU A 491 10.00 -26.54 -53.26
N PHE A 492 10.79 -25.74 -53.98
CA PHE A 492 12.22 -25.56 -53.72
C PHE A 492 12.47 -25.07 -52.29
N VAL A 493 11.77 -24.00 -51.87
CA VAL A 493 11.95 -23.47 -50.51
C VAL A 493 11.41 -24.39 -49.43
N GLU A 494 10.33 -25.14 -49.69
CA GLU A 494 9.79 -26.11 -48.74
C GLU A 494 10.76 -27.26 -48.49
N GLU A 495 11.27 -27.91 -49.55
CA GLU A 495 12.17 -29.05 -49.37
C GLU A 495 13.54 -28.62 -48.82
N THR A 496 14.01 -27.41 -49.15
CA THR A 496 15.22 -26.84 -48.53
C THR A 496 15.02 -26.61 -47.04
N ALA A 497 13.91 -25.99 -46.63
CA ALA A 497 13.59 -25.76 -45.22
C ALA A 497 13.42 -27.10 -44.47
N LYS A 498 12.80 -28.09 -45.10
CA LYS A 498 12.62 -29.43 -44.53
C LYS A 498 13.93 -30.17 -44.32
N GLY A 499 14.85 -30.12 -45.29
CA GLY A 499 16.19 -30.69 -45.16
C GLY A 499 16.94 -30.09 -43.96
N LYS A 500 16.89 -28.76 -43.82
CA LYS A 500 17.49 -28.04 -42.69
C LYS A 500 16.90 -28.44 -41.34
N ALA A 501 15.57 -28.58 -41.28
CA ALA A 501 14.88 -28.97 -40.05
C ALA A 501 15.24 -30.39 -39.61
N LEU A 502 15.25 -31.35 -40.54
CA LEU A 502 15.54 -32.76 -40.25
C LEU A 502 16.98 -32.97 -39.77
N GLU A 503 17.96 -32.32 -40.40
CA GLU A 503 19.35 -32.41 -39.97
C GLU A 503 19.55 -31.88 -38.53
N VAL A 504 18.94 -30.73 -38.21
CA VAL A 504 19.01 -30.19 -36.84
C VAL A 504 18.28 -31.09 -35.85
N ALA A 505 17.13 -31.66 -36.23
CA ALA A 505 16.43 -32.64 -35.39
C ALA A 505 17.34 -33.85 -35.08
N ASP A 506 18.02 -34.39 -36.08
CA ASP A 506 18.96 -35.50 -35.90
C ASP A 506 20.15 -35.13 -34.99
N VAL A 507 20.70 -33.92 -35.14
CA VAL A 507 21.79 -33.41 -34.27
C VAL A 507 21.34 -33.29 -32.82
N LEU A 508 20.17 -32.68 -32.58
CA LEU A 508 19.62 -32.52 -31.23
C LEU A 508 19.29 -33.86 -30.58
N ASN A 509 18.70 -34.78 -31.34
CA ASN A 509 18.39 -36.14 -30.87
C ASN A 509 19.67 -36.92 -30.50
N LYS A 510 20.74 -36.83 -31.31
CA LYS A 510 22.04 -37.46 -31.01
C LYS A 510 22.70 -36.86 -29.76
N ASN A 511 22.60 -35.55 -29.58
CA ASN A 511 23.18 -34.84 -28.44
C ASN A 511 22.32 -34.89 -27.17
N LYS A 512 21.11 -35.47 -27.23
CA LYS A 512 20.11 -35.49 -26.16
C LYS A 512 19.75 -34.08 -25.65
N THR A 513 19.71 -33.12 -26.56
CA THR A 513 19.27 -31.75 -26.27
C THR A 513 17.75 -31.70 -26.37
N ASP A 514 17.07 -31.26 -25.31
CA ASP A 514 15.61 -31.14 -25.30
C ASP A 514 15.13 -29.91 -26.10
N TYR A 515 13.98 -30.02 -26.75
CA TYR A 515 13.34 -28.95 -27.52
C TYR A 515 11.84 -29.19 -27.65
N ASP A 516 11.06 -28.12 -27.79
CA ASP A 516 9.60 -28.24 -28.03
C ASP A 516 9.26 -28.11 -29.51
N VAL A 517 9.94 -27.21 -30.23
CA VAL A 517 9.78 -27.05 -31.67
C VAL A 517 11.04 -26.54 -32.35
N ILE A 518 11.34 -27.12 -33.51
CA ILE A 518 12.37 -26.66 -34.44
C ILE A 518 11.70 -25.84 -35.53
N ILE A 519 12.24 -24.67 -35.85
CA ILE A 519 11.79 -23.79 -36.93
C ILE A 519 12.92 -23.67 -37.95
N ALA A 520 12.67 -24.19 -39.16
CA ALA A 520 13.51 -23.95 -40.32
C ALA A 520 12.80 -23.05 -41.31
N CYS A 521 13.52 -22.10 -41.90
CA CYS A 521 13.00 -21.20 -42.92
C CYS A 521 14.04 -20.98 -44.02
N ASP A 522 13.59 -21.09 -45.26
CA ASP A 522 14.35 -20.73 -46.45
C ASP A 522 13.61 -19.66 -47.25
N THR A 523 14.33 -18.83 -48.01
CA THR A 523 13.73 -17.68 -48.72
C THR A 523 14.45 -17.43 -50.04
N VAL A 524 13.66 -17.28 -51.13
CA VAL A 524 14.16 -16.95 -52.47
C VAL A 524 13.35 -15.82 -53.10
N VAL A 525 13.98 -15.08 -54.00
CA VAL A 525 13.33 -14.06 -54.84
C VAL A 525 13.14 -14.64 -56.24
N VAL A 526 11.99 -14.41 -56.86
CA VAL A 526 11.63 -14.96 -58.17
C VAL A 526 11.09 -13.86 -59.07
N ILE A 527 11.60 -13.80 -60.29
CA ILE A 527 11.06 -12.94 -61.36
C ILE A 527 11.11 -13.70 -62.68
N ASP A 528 10.01 -13.69 -63.44
CA ASP A 528 9.86 -14.44 -64.70
C ASP A 528 10.14 -15.95 -64.53
N ASP A 529 9.61 -16.55 -63.45
CA ASP A 529 9.84 -17.96 -63.08
C ASP A 529 11.32 -18.34 -62.83
N GLU A 530 12.22 -17.36 -62.74
CA GLU A 530 13.64 -17.55 -62.45
C GLU A 530 13.96 -17.19 -60.99
N ILE A 531 14.58 -18.12 -60.26
CA ILE A 531 15.08 -17.88 -58.90
C ILE A 531 16.32 -16.97 -58.96
N ILE A 532 16.20 -15.79 -58.35
CA ILE A 532 17.28 -14.82 -58.19
C ILE A 532 17.98 -15.05 -56.85
N GLY A 533 19.24 -15.47 -56.93
CA GLY A 533 20.10 -15.69 -55.77
C GLY A 533 20.65 -14.40 -55.16
N LYS A 534 21.69 -14.57 -54.35
CA LYS A 534 22.53 -13.47 -53.84
C LYS A 534 23.44 -12.99 -54.97
N PRO A 535 23.72 -11.67 -55.08
CA PRO A 535 24.64 -11.16 -56.09
C PRO A 535 26.06 -11.70 -55.85
N ALA A 536 26.76 -12.05 -56.92
CA ALA A 536 28.18 -12.45 -56.83
C ALA A 536 29.10 -11.24 -56.55
N ASP A 537 28.77 -10.10 -57.15
CA ASP A 537 29.50 -8.84 -57.03
C ASP A 537 28.56 -7.64 -57.26
N SER A 538 29.11 -6.43 -57.19
CA SER A 538 28.39 -5.17 -57.39
C SER A 538 27.76 -5.05 -58.78
N ASP A 539 28.38 -5.62 -59.82
CA ASP A 539 27.87 -5.53 -61.20
C ASP A 539 26.68 -6.47 -61.39
N ASP A 540 26.74 -7.67 -60.80
CA ASP A 540 25.61 -8.60 -60.74
C ASP A 540 24.46 -8.04 -59.90
N ALA A 541 24.75 -7.36 -58.79
CA ALA A 541 23.72 -6.63 -58.02
C ALA A 541 23.02 -5.56 -58.88
N LEU A 542 23.76 -4.79 -59.67
CA LEU A 542 23.18 -3.82 -60.58
C LEU A 542 22.32 -4.47 -61.67
N ARG A 543 22.77 -5.61 -62.22
CA ARG A 543 22.00 -6.40 -63.19
C ARG A 543 20.69 -6.89 -62.59
N ILE A 544 20.72 -7.40 -61.36
CA ILE A 544 19.52 -7.85 -60.64
C ILE A 544 18.56 -6.67 -60.41
N LEU A 545 19.02 -5.56 -59.82
CA LEU A 545 18.17 -4.41 -59.51
C LEU A 545 17.53 -3.80 -60.76
N LYS A 546 18.28 -3.73 -61.88
CA LYS A 546 17.72 -3.33 -63.19
C LYS A 546 16.63 -4.28 -63.66
N LYS A 547 16.78 -5.58 -63.45
CA LYS A 547 15.76 -6.59 -63.81
C LYS A 547 14.48 -6.42 -62.99
N LEU A 548 14.57 -5.93 -61.76
CA LEU A 548 13.43 -5.70 -60.87
C LEU A 548 12.76 -4.31 -61.06
N ASN A 549 13.46 -3.33 -61.64
CA ASN A 549 12.97 -1.95 -61.79
C ASN A 549 11.62 -1.86 -62.52
N ASN A 550 10.67 -1.11 -61.96
CA ASN A 550 9.30 -0.95 -62.49
C ASN A 550 8.56 -2.29 -62.76
N ARG A 551 8.89 -3.35 -62.02
CA ARG A 551 8.32 -4.68 -62.21
C ARG A 551 7.85 -5.29 -60.90
N TRP A 552 6.96 -6.27 -61.05
CA TRP A 552 6.55 -7.16 -59.98
C TRP A 552 7.49 -8.36 -59.92
N HIS A 553 7.84 -8.76 -58.70
CA HIS A 553 8.54 -10.01 -58.41
C HIS A 553 8.00 -10.63 -57.12
N SER A 554 8.25 -11.92 -56.94
CA SER A 554 7.75 -12.69 -55.80
C SER A 554 8.89 -13.04 -54.84
N VAL A 555 8.61 -13.00 -53.54
CA VAL A 555 9.45 -13.55 -52.49
C VAL A 555 8.74 -14.77 -51.93
N PHE A 556 9.35 -15.94 -52.10
CA PHE A 556 8.85 -17.19 -51.55
C PHE A 556 9.68 -17.53 -50.31
N SER A 557 9.02 -17.82 -49.20
CA SER A 557 9.68 -18.51 -48.07
C SER A 557 8.99 -19.82 -47.77
N GLY A 558 9.80 -20.86 -47.59
CA GLY A 558 9.37 -22.17 -47.12
C GLY A 558 9.71 -22.29 -45.63
N VAL A 559 8.76 -22.80 -44.84
CA VAL A 559 8.94 -23.03 -43.41
C VAL A 559 8.63 -24.49 -43.10
N THR A 560 9.49 -25.10 -42.28
CA THR A 560 9.23 -26.40 -41.66
C THR A 560 9.29 -26.27 -40.15
N LEU A 561 8.26 -26.81 -39.48
CA LEU A 561 8.14 -26.92 -38.03
C LEU A 561 8.21 -28.40 -37.65
N ILE A 562 9.02 -28.77 -36.65
CA ILE A 562 9.09 -30.13 -36.11
C ILE A 562 8.92 -30.05 -34.59
N ASP A 563 7.90 -30.71 -34.04
CA ASP A 563 7.70 -30.77 -32.58
C ASP A 563 8.54 -31.89 -31.93
N LYS A 564 8.55 -31.93 -30.59
CA LYS A 564 9.22 -32.99 -29.83
C LYS A 564 8.74 -34.41 -30.11
N LYS A 565 7.51 -34.57 -30.61
CA LYS A 565 6.92 -35.87 -31.01
C LYS A 565 7.24 -36.22 -32.46
N GLN A 566 8.14 -35.47 -33.10
CA GLN A 566 8.51 -35.61 -34.51
C GLN A 566 7.34 -35.37 -35.48
N GLN A 567 6.29 -34.65 -35.05
CA GLN A 567 5.26 -34.16 -35.94
C GLN A 567 5.79 -32.99 -36.76
N MET A 568 5.71 -33.13 -38.08
CA MET A 568 6.21 -32.15 -39.03
C MET A 568 5.05 -31.38 -39.68
N GLU A 569 5.16 -30.07 -39.72
CA GLU A 569 4.32 -29.21 -40.54
C GLU A 569 5.18 -28.39 -41.50
N LYS A 570 4.87 -28.46 -42.79
CA LYS A 570 5.55 -27.69 -43.83
C LYS A 570 4.56 -26.81 -44.59
N PHE A 571 4.99 -25.62 -44.96
CA PHE A 571 4.21 -24.67 -45.76
C PHE A 571 5.12 -23.63 -46.42
N ASN A 572 4.59 -22.94 -47.43
CA ASN A 572 5.23 -21.79 -48.05
C ASN A 572 4.34 -20.55 -48.00
N VAL A 573 4.97 -19.38 -48.12
CA VAL A 573 4.31 -18.08 -48.23
C VAL A 573 4.92 -17.30 -49.38
N GLU A 574 4.08 -16.89 -50.34
CA GLU A 574 4.44 -15.96 -51.40
C GLU A 574 4.11 -14.52 -50.97
N THR A 575 4.98 -13.58 -51.31
CA THR A 575 4.69 -12.15 -51.19
C THR A 575 5.21 -11.42 -52.42
N LYS A 576 4.33 -10.67 -53.10
CA LYS A 576 4.66 -9.94 -54.32
C LYS A 576 5.06 -8.51 -53.99
N ILE A 577 6.10 -8.02 -54.64
CA ILE A 577 6.65 -6.68 -54.46
C ILE A 577 6.72 -6.01 -55.82
N LYS A 578 6.28 -4.76 -55.88
CA LYS A 578 6.46 -3.90 -57.04
C LYS A 578 7.55 -2.89 -56.74
N PHE A 579 8.61 -2.88 -57.55
CA PHE A 579 9.52 -1.74 -57.54
C PHE A 579 8.97 -0.61 -58.40
N GLY A 580 9.20 0.62 -57.94
CA GLY A 580 8.92 1.83 -58.73
C GLY A 580 9.91 1.99 -59.88
N ASP A 581 9.66 2.98 -60.73
CA ASP A 581 10.57 3.32 -61.83
C ASP A 581 11.64 4.31 -61.35
N PHE A 582 12.87 3.84 -61.24
CA PHE A 582 14.02 4.64 -60.80
C PHE A 582 15.14 4.66 -61.85
N PRO A 583 15.84 5.80 -62.00
CA PRO A 583 17.03 5.85 -62.85
C PRO A 583 18.15 5.00 -62.26
N ILE A 584 18.98 4.44 -63.14
CA ILE A 584 20.06 3.50 -62.83
C ILE A 584 21.04 4.07 -61.78
N GLU A 585 21.21 5.39 -61.77
CA GLU A 585 22.07 6.17 -60.90
C GLU A 585 21.69 5.98 -59.42
N VAL A 586 20.39 5.83 -59.12
CA VAL A 586 19.90 5.54 -57.77
C VAL A 586 20.36 4.14 -57.32
N TYR A 587 20.27 3.14 -58.19
CA TYR A 587 20.74 1.78 -57.88
C TYR A 587 22.26 1.74 -57.70
N LYS A 588 23.03 2.49 -58.50
CA LYS A 588 24.48 2.62 -58.31
C LYS A 588 24.82 3.21 -56.95
N GLU A 589 24.08 4.23 -56.50
CA GLU A 589 24.30 4.84 -55.18
C GLU A 589 23.93 3.89 -54.03
N TYR A 590 22.87 3.12 -54.19
CA TYR A 590 22.50 2.06 -53.24
C TYR A 590 23.57 0.96 -53.17
N ILE A 591 24.15 0.53 -54.29
CA ILE A 591 25.21 -0.48 -54.31
C ILE A 591 26.43 -0.01 -53.52
N LYS A 592 26.81 1.28 -53.61
CA LYS A 592 27.91 1.85 -52.79
C LYS A 592 27.71 1.70 -51.29
N SER A 593 26.47 1.55 -50.82
CA SER A 593 26.18 1.33 -49.40
C SER A 593 26.58 -0.06 -48.89
N GLY A 594 26.81 -1.03 -49.79
CA GLY A 594 27.10 -2.42 -49.44
C GLY A 594 25.89 -3.24 -48.99
N GLU A 595 24.71 -2.63 -48.84
CA GLU A 595 23.51 -3.29 -48.28
C GLU A 595 23.01 -4.49 -49.12
N HIS A 596 23.31 -4.49 -50.42
CA HIS A 596 22.94 -5.55 -51.36
C HIS A 596 23.62 -6.90 -51.09
N MET A 597 24.76 -6.90 -50.39
CA MET A 597 25.58 -8.08 -50.17
C MET A 597 24.87 -9.11 -49.28
N ASN A 598 25.01 -10.39 -49.62
CA ASN A 598 24.41 -11.53 -48.91
C ASN A 598 22.87 -11.55 -48.86
N ARG A 599 22.17 -10.76 -49.69
CA ARG A 599 20.71 -10.73 -49.76
C ARG A 599 20.20 -11.27 -51.08
N ALA A 600 19.22 -12.19 -51.04
CA ALA A 600 18.57 -12.68 -52.25
C ALA A 600 17.85 -11.53 -52.96
N GLY A 601 17.99 -11.45 -54.29
CA GLY A 601 17.47 -10.31 -55.06
C GLY A 601 18.28 -9.01 -54.91
N ALA A 602 19.42 -9.02 -54.21
CA ALA A 602 20.31 -7.88 -54.03
C ALA A 602 19.70 -6.67 -53.26
N TYR A 603 18.63 -6.87 -52.49
CA TYR A 603 18.05 -5.81 -51.65
C TYR A 603 17.57 -6.31 -50.29
N GLY A 604 17.38 -5.40 -49.33
CA GLY A 604 16.52 -5.68 -48.18
C GLY A 604 15.63 -4.51 -47.81
N ILE A 605 14.36 -4.81 -47.67
CA ILE A 605 13.26 -3.83 -47.57
C ILE A 605 13.30 -2.95 -46.31
N GLN A 606 14.13 -3.29 -45.32
CA GLN A 606 14.17 -2.62 -44.01
C GLN A 606 15.05 -1.35 -43.99
N HIS A 607 15.93 -1.14 -44.97
CA HIS A 607 16.79 0.04 -44.99
C HIS A 607 16.69 0.78 -46.33
N ARG A 608 17.80 1.09 -47.02
CA ARG A 608 17.80 2.06 -48.13
C ARG A 608 16.96 1.59 -49.32
N ALA A 609 16.86 0.27 -49.51
CA ALA A 609 16.04 -0.29 -50.57
C ALA A 609 14.53 -0.16 -50.33
N SER A 610 14.09 0.27 -49.14
CA SER A 610 12.68 0.62 -48.91
C SER A 610 12.21 1.70 -49.86
N ALA A 611 13.12 2.58 -50.32
CA ALA A 611 12.84 3.62 -51.30
C ALA A 611 12.44 3.06 -52.68
N PHE A 612 12.81 1.82 -53.01
CA PHE A 612 12.49 1.21 -54.30
C PHE A 612 11.07 0.66 -54.36
N VAL A 613 10.47 0.38 -53.20
CA VAL A 613 9.21 -0.36 -53.12
C VAL A 613 8.02 0.57 -53.34
N GLU A 614 7.31 0.36 -54.44
CA GLU A 614 6.05 1.05 -54.74
C GLU A 614 4.86 0.37 -54.05
N SER A 615 4.84 -0.97 -54.01
CA SER A 615 3.72 -1.72 -53.44
C SER A 615 4.16 -3.11 -52.95
N VAL A 616 3.48 -3.60 -51.92
CA VAL A 616 3.65 -4.95 -51.37
C VAL A 616 2.28 -5.62 -51.29
N ASN A 617 2.18 -6.84 -51.82
CA ASN A 617 0.99 -7.67 -51.73
C ASN A 617 1.36 -9.02 -51.08
N GLY A 618 0.95 -9.18 -49.82
CA GLY A 618 1.25 -10.36 -49.00
C GLY A 618 1.83 -10.00 -47.63
N CYS A 619 2.67 -10.87 -47.08
CA CYS A 619 3.21 -10.72 -45.73
C CYS A 619 4.53 -9.92 -45.76
N TYR A 620 4.54 -8.70 -45.19
CA TYR A 620 5.76 -7.90 -45.10
C TYR A 620 6.92 -8.63 -44.38
N PHE A 621 6.63 -9.31 -43.27
CA PHE A 621 7.64 -10.06 -42.51
C PHE A 621 8.26 -11.23 -43.30
N ASN A 622 7.52 -11.78 -44.28
CA ASN A 622 8.06 -12.79 -45.21
C ASN A 622 9.24 -12.24 -46.01
N ILE A 623 9.17 -10.97 -46.41
CA ILE A 623 10.24 -10.27 -47.14
C ILE A 623 11.42 -9.98 -46.23
N VAL A 624 11.14 -9.60 -44.98
CA VAL A 624 12.16 -9.29 -43.97
C VAL A 624 12.98 -10.53 -43.61
N GLY A 625 12.32 -11.69 -43.48
CA GLY A 625 13.02 -12.96 -43.34
C GLY A 625 12.17 -14.17 -42.96
N ILE A 626 11.01 -14.00 -42.31
CA ILE A 626 10.15 -15.13 -41.90
C ILE A 626 8.67 -14.71 -41.85
N PRO A 627 7.73 -15.51 -42.37
CA PRO A 627 6.30 -15.17 -42.34
C PRO A 627 5.69 -15.40 -40.94
N ILE A 628 5.98 -14.49 -40.00
CA ILE A 628 5.65 -14.58 -38.56
C ILE A 628 4.20 -15.02 -38.31
N HIS A 629 3.23 -14.39 -38.98
CA HIS A 629 1.82 -14.66 -38.74
C HIS A 629 1.47 -16.15 -38.98
N GLU A 630 1.90 -16.69 -40.11
CA GLU A 630 1.60 -18.09 -40.45
C GLU A 630 2.41 -19.05 -39.58
N VAL A 631 3.67 -18.71 -39.26
CA VAL A 631 4.52 -19.46 -38.31
C VAL A 631 3.82 -19.61 -36.96
N VAL A 632 3.41 -18.50 -36.33
CA VAL A 632 2.76 -18.53 -35.01
C VAL A 632 1.44 -19.29 -35.06
N LYS A 633 0.65 -19.12 -36.12
CA LYS A 633 -0.61 -19.84 -36.33
C LYS A 633 -0.41 -21.36 -36.42
N ARG A 634 0.60 -21.82 -37.17
CA ARG A 634 0.93 -23.25 -37.30
C ARG A 634 1.56 -23.81 -36.02
N MET A 635 2.50 -23.08 -35.43
CA MET A 635 3.10 -23.44 -34.13
C MET A 635 2.03 -23.63 -33.05
N ARG A 636 1.03 -22.76 -32.98
CA ARG A 636 -0.10 -22.90 -32.05
C ARG A 636 -0.83 -24.23 -32.23
N LYS A 637 -1.10 -24.62 -33.48
CA LYS A 637 -1.79 -25.87 -33.81
C LYS A 637 -0.94 -27.11 -33.48
N LEU A 638 0.38 -26.97 -33.62
CA LEU A 638 1.35 -28.05 -33.37
C LEU A 638 1.62 -28.26 -31.87
N LEU A 639 1.78 -27.17 -31.11
CA LEU A 639 2.19 -27.21 -29.70
C LEU A 639 1.04 -27.32 -28.70
N LEU A 640 -0.15 -26.80 -29.03
CA LEU A 640 -1.28 -26.85 -28.10
C LEU A 640 -2.07 -28.15 -28.25
N PRO A 641 -2.55 -28.74 -27.15
CA PRO A 641 -3.46 -29.88 -27.21
C PRO A 641 -4.70 -29.52 -28.01
N LYS A 642 -5.16 -30.45 -28.86
CA LYS A 642 -6.48 -30.35 -29.50
C LYS A 642 -7.53 -30.40 -28.39
N VAL A 643 -8.09 -29.24 -28.06
CA VAL A 643 -9.25 -29.11 -27.16
C VAL A 643 -10.48 -29.68 -27.84
#